data_AF-A0A4U7ALH2-F1
#
_entry.id   AF-A0A4U7ALH2-F1
#
_cell.length_a   1.000
_cell.length_b   1.000
_cell.length_c   1.000
_cell.angle_alpha   90.00
_cell.angle_beta   90.00
_cell.angle_gamma   90.00
#
_symmetry.space_group_name_H-M   'P 1'
#
loop_
_entity.id
_entity.type
_entity.pdbx_description
1 polymer ?
#
loop_
_entity_poly.entity_id
_entity_poly.type
_entity_poly.pdbx_seq_one_letter_code
_entity_poly.pdbx_strand_id
1 'polypeptide(L)'
;MGLAEEAQKVAAEFEYSAKDVNNGVKEFIKQMDEGLQKQGAQMSQIPTYVTAVPNGTEKGLYMAVDLGGTNFRVCSIQLHGNSTFSLTQSKVAIPRDLMVAKTSEELFAFLAKQIAKFLETHHNEHYHSTIRRRTTVSDPRGFKDEEIFSLGFTFSFPVNQVGINKGTLIRWTKGFDIADAVGKDVCAMLQEEIDALHLPVRVAALVNDTVGTLMARSYTSPGKTGTLLGAIFGTGTNGAYVEKLSKVTKLTSSGSADYDKSTGEMIVNTEWGSFDNSMSHLPNTPYDTALDAESVNPGIQMFEKRVSGMFLGEILRRAILSLLSNKDIGLFTDEDSSRNDVSSTTCISEHSKLYQQWGLDTSFLSIAHGDNSAGLKVTRQALDGQYGVSAPSKEDAEAVQVIARAIGRRAARLSAVAIGAVVIATEKLKKPEAIATVGDKEPGEDEMVDVGVDGSLVEFYPGFEDYMREALREVDGIGAWGEKRIRIGIAKDGSGVGAALIALVADKAMKGDLAKFGEHSTSEAEVPQPRKLISHPLRHELQVHAEAPSNINTACYFYLKLNISNLSKIRSPSTKKTIEHLINPNSNISSLQIRAKISPSHLVITATTMPSLIQSALALESLGNLTGGLGFLLAPRLSLSFFVRDSTLITPLSLSLLQMLGGITIALAVPLVVAYPDTPTGVAHRRSAYLTLGAGEAIIVPLMLAWRGSEGCPFSDGFVFGGAGVLAGICAFRAFVLGVRPELMQAKGGRKGL
;
A
#
# COMPACT_ATOMS: atom_id res chain seq x y z
N MET A 1 2.56 25.27 -39.70
CA MET A 1 2.64 23.85 -39.24
C MET A 1 1.45 23.64 -38.32
N GLY A 2 0.79 22.48 -38.39
CA GLY A 2 -0.43 22.26 -37.62
C GLY A 2 -0.13 22.04 -36.14
N LEU A 3 -1.09 22.36 -35.25
CA LEU A 3 -0.99 22.19 -33.80
C LEU A 3 -0.44 20.81 -33.39
N ALA A 4 -0.94 19.74 -34.00
CA ALA A 4 -0.53 18.38 -33.71
C ALA A 4 0.97 18.13 -34.00
N GLU A 5 1.51 18.73 -35.07
CA GLU A 5 2.92 18.57 -35.44
C GLU A 5 3.84 19.29 -34.44
N GLU A 6 3.48 20.50 -34.03
CA GLU A 6 4.25 21.25 -33.02
C GLU A 6 4.18 20.59 -31.65
N ALA A 7 3.01 20.08 -31.24
CA ALA A 7 2.88 19.33 -29.99
C ALA A 7 3.76 18.07 -29.99
N GLN A 8 3.87 17.38 -31.14
CA GLN A 8 4.76 16.23 -31.27
C GLN A 8 6.25 16.61 -31.22
N LYS A 9 6.64 17.76 -31.79
CA LYS A 9 8.02 18.26 -31.66
C LYS A 9 8.37 18.55 -30.20
N VAL A 10 7.48 19.26 -29.49
CA VAL A 10 7.67 19.52 -28.05
C VAL A 10 7.74 18.22 -27.26
N ALA A 11 6.86 17.26 -27.55
CA ALA A 11 6.90 15.94 -26.91
C ALA A 11 8.22 15.18 -27.19
N ALA A 12 8.78 15.30 -28.40
CA ALA A 12 10.06 14.67 -28.75
C ALA A 12 11.25 15.24 -27.97
N GLU A 13 11.19 16.51 -27.53
CA GLU A 13 12.22 17.08 -26.64
C GLU A 13 12.31 16.37 -25.28
N PHE A 14 11.23 15.70 -24.85
CA PHE A 14 11.19 14.92 -23.62
C PHE A 14 11.61 13.46 -23.80
N GLU A 15 11.94 13.03 -25.02
CA GLU A 15 12.40 11.67 -25.25
C GLU A 15 13.69 11.38 -24.49
N TYR A 16 13.73 10.26 -23.77
CA TYR A 16 14.91 9.80 -23.05
C TYR A 16 15.26 8.40 -23.53
N SER A 17 16.16 8.31 -24.50
CA SER A 17 16.41 7.07 -25.25
C SER A 17 17.01 5.96 -24.39
N ALA A 18 16.97 4.71 -24.85
CA ALA A 18 17.65 3.60 -24.18
C ALA A 18 19.16 3.87 -23.99
N LYS A 19 19.79 4.57 -24.95
CA LYS A 19 21.20 4.98 -24.86
C LYS A 19 21.41 5.95 -23.70
N ASP A 20 20.52 6.93 -23.55
CA ASP A 20 20.64 7.94 -22.50
C ASP A 20 20.35 7.34 -21.12
N VAL A 21 19.37 6.42 -21.01
CA VAL A 21 19.13 5.61 -19.80
C VAL A 21 20.42 4.88 -19.39
N ASN A 22 21.10 4.21 -20.32
CA ASN A 22 22.34 3.49 -20.03
C ASN A 22 23.50 4.42 -19.64
N ASN A 23 23.62 5.58 -20.26
CA ASN A 23 24.60 6.60 -19.88
C ASN A 23 24.31 7.13 -18.48
N GLY A 24 23.03 7.41 -18.18
CA GLY A 24 22.55 7.80 -16.87
C GLY A 24 22.91 6.77 -15.80
N VAL A 25 22.67 5.48 -16.05
CA VAL A 25 23.00 4.39 -15.11
C VAL A 25 24.49 4.36 -14.81
N LYS A 26 25.35 4.48 -15.82
CA LYS A 26 26.81 4.46 -15.65
C LYS A 26 27.29 5.64 -14.80
N GLU A 27 26.82 6.85 -15.08
CA GLU A 27 27.17 8.03 -14.28
C GLU A 27 26.60 7.95 -12.87
N PHE A 28 25.38 7.43 -12.71
CA PHE A 28 24.75 7.26 -11.40
C PHE A 28 25.57 6.31 -10.52
N ILE A 29 26.00 5.16 -11.03
CA ILE A 29 26.88 4.22 -10.32
C ILE A 29 28.18 4.92 -9.91
N LYS A 30 28.81 5.67 -10.82
CA LYS A 30 30.03 6.41 -10.54
C LYS A 30 29.85 7.44 -9.42
N GLN A 31 28.78 8.24 -9.45
CA GLN A 31 28.51 9.22 -8.40
C GLN A 31 28.13 8.58 -7.06
N MET A 32 27.47 7.41 -7.08
CA MET A 32 27.27 6.59 -5.87
C MET A 32 28.62 6.17 -5.27
N ASP A 33 29.50 5.57 -6.07
CA ASP A 33 30.81 5.11 -5.61
C ASP A 33 31.67 6.26 -5.06
N GLU A 34 31.63 7.42 -5.73
CA GLU A 34 32.28 8.64 -5.24
C GLU A 34 31.71 9.08 -3.89
N GLY A 35 30.38 9.12 -3.75
CA GLY A 35 29.70 9.52 -2.52
C GLY A 35 29.97 8.61 -1.32
N LEU A 36 30.25 7.32 -1.55
CA LEU A 36 30.65 6.37 -0.50
C LEU A 36 32.09 6.61 0.01
N GLN A 37 32.94 7.22 -0.81
CA GLN A 37 34.37 7.39 -0.54
C GLN A 37 34.75 8.75 0.03
N LYS A 38 34.08 9.83 -0.38
CA LYS A 38 34.42 11.21 0.03
C LYS A 38 33.22 11.97 0.56
N GLN A 39 33.49 12.93 1.45
CA GLN A 39 32.50 13.94 1.86
C GLN A 39 32.36 15.01 0.78
N GLY A 40 31.18 15.61 0.66
CA GLY A 40 30.93 16.70 -0.30
C GLY A 40 30.89 16.28 -1.78
N ALA A 41 30.69 14.98 -2.07
CA ALA A 41 30.35 14.53 -3.42
C ALA A 41 28.97 15.07 -3.87
N GLN A 42 28.68 15.03 -5.18
CA GLN A 42 27.38 15.47 -5.70
C GLN A 42 26.24 14.65 -5.07
N MET A 43 26.33 13.31 -5.14
CA MET A 43 25.48 12.41 -4.38
C MET A 43 26.06 12.19 -2.98
N SER A 44 25.28 12.50 -1.95
CA SER A 44 25.80 12.52 -0.58
C SER A 44 26.02 11.13 0.01
N GLN A 45 25.24 10.10 -0.38
CA GLN A 45 25.38 8.72 0.13
C GLN A 45 25.52 8.66 1.66
N ILE A 46 24.57 9.26 2.38
CA ILE A 46 24.61 9.47 3.83
C ILE A 46 24.49 8.12 4.56
N PRO A 47 25.50 7.74 5.37
CA PRO A 47 25.41 6.54 6.19
C PRO A 47 24.38 6.72 7.31
N THR A 48 23.43 5.80 7.43
CA THR A 48 22.28 5.94 8.34
C THR A 48 22.52 5.32 9.72
N TYR A 49 23.64 4.59 9.89
CA TYR A 49 23.94 3.80 11.09
C TYR A 49 22.93 2.67 11.37
N VAL A 50 22.02 2.38 10.44
CA VAL A 50 21.14 1.20 10.47
C VAL A 50 21.88 0.06 9.78
N THR A 51 22.26 -0.96 10.55
CA THR A 51 23.15 -2.04 10.07
C THR A 51 22.40 -3.33 9.77
N ALA A 52 21.09 -3.38 9.97
CA ALA A 52 20.33 -4.60 9.82
C ALA A 52 18.93 -4.34 9.27
N VAL A 53 18.42 -5.31 8.51
CA VAL A 53 17.15 -5.24 7.79
C VAL A 53 16.20 -6.31 8.32
N PRO A 54 14.93 -5.99 8.61
CA PRO A 54 14.00 -6.94 9.20
C PRO A 54 13.61 -8.03 8.21
N ASN A 55 13.31 -9.22 8.74
CA ASN A 55 12.90 -10.39 7.96
C ASN A 55 11.45 -10.83 8.22
N GLY A 56 10.68 -10.07 8.99
CA GLY A 56 9.27 -10.34 9.30
C GLY A 56 9.05 -11.20 10.54
N THR A 57 10.11 -11.72 11.16
CA THR A 57 10.01 -12.52 12.40
C THR A 57 10.03 -11.67 13.67
N GLU A 58 10.27 -10.37 13.53
CA GLU A 58 10.38 -9.42 14.62
C GLU A 58 9.06 -9.25 15.38
N LYS A 59 9.16 -9.13 16.71
CA LYS A 59 8.02 -8.95 17.61
C LYS A 59 8.27 -7.80 18.55
N GLY A 60 7.19 -7.24 19.06
CA GLY A 60 7.22 -6.22 20.10
C GLY A 60 6.46 -4.96 19.72
N LEU A 61 6.30 -4.09 20.70
CA LEU A 61 5.62 -2.81 20.59
C LEU A 61 6.64 -1.69 20.54
N TYR A 62 6.62 -0.92 19.45
CA TYR A 62 7.54 0.18 19.21
C TYR A 62 6.76 1.42 18.83
N MET A 63 7.33 2.59 19.12
CA MET A 63 6.72 3.87 18.76
C MET A 63 7.41 4.48 17.55
N ALA A 64 6.67 5.30 16.84
CA ALA A 64 7.20 6.14 15.79
C ALA A 64 6.52 7.51 15.84
N VAL A 65 7.28 8.54 15.52
CA VAL A 65 6.73 9.88 15.32
C VAL A 65 7.26 10.46 14.01
N ASP A 66 6.41 11.22 13.35
CA ASP A 66 6.67 11.76 12.02
C ASP A 66 6.35 13.26 12.01
N LEU A 67 7.40 14.06 11.88
CA LEU A 67 7.29 15.52 11.74
C LEU A 67 7.17 15.88 10.26
N GLY A 68 5.93 15.93 9.79
CA GLY A 68 5.59 16.37 8.44
C GLY A 68 5.58 17.90 8.27
N GLY A 69 5.37 18.36 7.03
CA GLY A 69 5.33 19.79 6.69
C GLY A 69 4.11 20.57 7.23
N THR A 70 3.08 19.87 7.70
CA THR A 70 1.81 20.50 8.14
C THR A 70 1.18 19.78 9.32
N ASN A 71 1.52 18.51 9.51
CA ASN A 71 0.96 17.68 10.55
C ASN A 71 2.08 16.91 11.24
N PHE A 72 1.91 16.73 12.54
CA PHE A 72 2.68 15.80 13.33
C PHE A 72 1.87 14.54 13.55
N ARG A 73 2.52 13.38 13.47
CA ARG A 73 1.88 12.08 13.65
C ARG A 73 2.62 11.27 14.69
N VAL A 74 1.87 10.64 15.59
CA VAL A 74 2.36 9.71 16.61
C VAL A 74 1.75 8.35 16.35
N CYS A 75 2.57 7.31 16.33
CA CYS A 75 2.17 5.94 16.04
C CYS A 75 2.74 4.98 17.10
N SER A 76 1.98 3.92 17.39
CA SER A 76 2.49 2.71 18.04
C SER A 76 2.23 1.52 17.13
N ILE A 77 3.27 0.72 16.91
CA ILE A 77 3.28 -0.43 16.01
C ILE A 77 3.56 -1.69 16.83
N GLN A 78 2.58 -2.58 16.85
CA GLN A 78 2.71 -3.92 17.41
C GLN A 78 3.10 -4.89 16.30
N LEU A 79 4.34 -5.36 16.32
CA LEU A 79 4.86 -6.38 15.41
C LEU A 79 4.47 -7.78 15.93
N HIS A 80 3.93 -8.61 15.03
CA HIS A 80 3.41 -9.94 15.36
C HIS A 80 4.40 -11.09 15.08
N GLY A 81 5.49 -10.82 14.35
CA GLY A 81 6.54 -11.80 14.01
C GLY A 81 6.12 -12.85 12.98
N ASN A 82 5.19 -12.46 12.12
CA ASN A 82 4.69 -13.23 10.98
C ASN A 82 4.49 -12.31 9.76
N SER A 83 5.33 -11.28 9.63
CA SER A 83 5.26 -10.23 8.60
C SER A 83 3.99 -9.37 8.64
N THR A 84 3.21 -9.44 9.73
CA THR A 84 2.04 -8.58 9.97
C THR A 84 2.25 -7.69 11.19
N PHE A 85 1.51 -6.58 11.25
CA PHE A 85 1.57 -5.63 12.36
C PHE A 85 0.20 -4.99 12.61
N SER A 86 0.00 -4.46 13.82
CA SER A 86 -1.13 -3.59 14.15
C SER A 86 -0.63 -2.17 14.36
N LEU A 87 -1.27 -1.20 13.71
CA LEU A 87 -0.94 0.22 13.80
C LEU A 87 -2.04 0.98 14.56
N THR A 88 -1.64 1.75 15.56
CA THR A 88 -2.49 2.79 16.18
C THR A 88 -1.80 4.12 15.98
N GLN A 89 -2.53 5.14 15.52
CA GLN A 89 -1.96 6.44 15.19
C GLN A 89 -2.88 7.60 15.58
N SER A 90 -2.27 8.73 15.92
CA SER A 90 -2.93 10.03 16.04
C SER A 90 -2.20 11.06 15.19
N LYS A 91 -2.96 11.93 14.54
CA LYS A 91 -2.43 12.99 13.67
C LYS A 91 -2.98 14.33 14.15
N VAL A 92 -2.11 15.33 14.21
CA VAL A 92 -2.45 16.68 14.65
C VAL A 92 -1.79 17.71 13.74
N ALA A 93 -2.52 18.79 13.43
CA ALA A 93 -1.96 19.89 12.67
C ALA A 93 -0.92 20.64 13.52
N ILE A 94 0.17 21.06 12.88
CA ILE A 94 1.20 21.88 13.53
C ILE A 94 0.75 23.34 13.45
N PRO A 95 0.59 24.04 14.59
CA PRO A 95 0.34 25.47 14.61
C PRO A 95 1.41 26.24 13.82
N ARG A 96 1.01 27.18 12.95
CA ARG A 96 1.94 27.89 12.05
C ARG A 96 2.97 28.73 12.80
N ASP A 97 2.56 29.30 13.92
CA ASP A 97 3.41 30.04 14.84
C ASP A 97 4.56 29.19 15.39
N LEU A 98 4.33 27.89 15.63
CA LEU A 98 5.39 26.97 16.05
C LEU A 98 6.37 26.61 14.93
N MET A 99 5.99 26.75 13.66
CA MET A 99 6.89 26.49 12.53
C MET A 99 7.93 27.60 12.34
N VAL A 100 7.66 28.80 12.87
CA VAL A 100 8.52 30.00 12.79
C VAL A 100 8.82 30.56 14.18
N ALA A 101 8.78 29.70 15.19
CA ALA A 101 9.05 30.07 16.57
C ALA A 101 10.49 30.58 16.72
N LYS A 102 10.72 31.42 17.74
CA LYS A 102 12.06 31.98 17.99
C LYS A 102 13.05 30.92 18.47
N THR A 103 12.57 29.95 19.26
CA THR A 103 13.36 28.87 19.83
C THR A 103 12.82 27.51 19.41
N SER A 104 13.67 26.50 19.36
CA SER A 104 13.25 25.13 19.04
C SER A 104 12.39 24.51 20.15
N GLU A 105 12.59 24.93 21.40
CA GLU A 105 11.89 24.45 22.60
C GLU A 105 10.37 24.41 22.41
N GLU A 106 9.76 25.48 21.90
CA GLU A 106 8.30 25.55 21.75
C GLU A 106 7.74 24.46 20.82
N LEU A 107 8.43 24.20 19.70
CA LEU A 107 8.05 23.15 18.76
C LEU A 107 8.23 21.77 19.41
N PHE A 108 9.40 21.48 19.97
CA PHE A 108 9.69 20.15 20.53
C PHE A 108 8.85 19.85 21.78
N ALA A 109 8.56 20.85 22.62
CA ALA A 109 7.64 20.73 23.74
C ALA A 109 6.21 20.42 23.27
N PHE A 110 5.77 21.02 22.16
CA PHE A 110 4.51 20.65 21.52
C PHE A 110 4.53 19.19 21.07
N LEU A 111 5.59 18.72 20.40
CA LEU A 111 5.70 17.31 19.97
C LEU A 111 5.64 16.35 21.16
N ALA A 112 6.39 16.62 22.23
CA ALA A 112 6.40 15.81 23.45
C ALA A 112 5.02 15.75 24.12
N LYS A 113 4.27 16.85 24.16
CA LYS A 113 2.87 16.88 24.66
C LYS A 113 1.93 16.01 23.83
N GLN A 114 2.12 15.95 22.51
CA GLN A 114 1.32 15.06 21.66
C GLN A 114 1.66 13.59 21.90
N ILE A 115 2.93 13.27 22.15
CA ILE A 115 3.35 11.92 22.57
C ILE A 115 2.71 11.54 23.91
N ALA A 116 2.74 12.43 24.90
CA ALA A 116 2.10 12.21 26.20
C ALA A 116 0.60 11.91 26.06
N LYS A 117 -0.12 12.76 25.32
CA LYS A 117 -1.56 12.57 25.05
C LYS A 117 -1.86 11.24 24.35
N PHE A 118 -1.00 10.84 23.42
CA PHE A 118 -1.15 9.58 22.72
C PHE A 118 -0.98 8.37 23.67
N LEU A 119 0.04 8.41 24.54
CA LEU A 119 0.27 7.37 25.54
C LEU A 119 -0.88 7.26 26.54
N GLU A 120 -1.39 8.38 27.05
CA GLU A 120 -2.55 8.41 27.95
C GLU A 120 -3.79 7.78 27.30
N THR A 121 -4.00 8.04 26.01
CA THR A 121 -5.19 7.57 25.28
C THR A 121 -5.11 6.09 24.92
N HIS A 122 -3.94 5.61 24.49
CA HIS A 122 -3.81 4.30 23.85
C HIS A 122 -2.97 3.29 24.64
N HIS A 123 -2.14 3.74 25.60
CA HIS A 123 -1.20 2.92 26.36
C HIS A 123 -1.23 3.26 27.86
N ASN A 124 -2.43 3.54 28.39
CA ASN A 124 -2.62 4.08 29.74
C ASN A 124 -2.05 3.17 30.85
N GLU A 125 -2.12 1.85 30.67
CA GLU A 125 -1.56 0.90 31.63
C GLU A 125 -0.03 1.04 31.75
N HIS A 126 0.68 1.17 30.62
CA HIS A 126 2.13 1.39 30.56
C HIS A 126 2.53 2.81 31.02
N TYR A 127 1.68 3.79 30.71
CA TYR A 127 1.85 5.17 31.19
C TYR A 127 1.81 5.23 32.72
N HIS A 128 0.83 4.58 33.36
CA HIS A 128 0.71 4.57 34.82
C HIS A 128 1.66 3.61 35.54
N SER A 129 2.03 2.46 34.96
CA SER A 129 2.97 1.51 35.59
C SER A 129 4.36 2.12 35.79
N THR A 130 4.83 2.92 34.82
CA THR A 130 6.15 3.56 34.89
C THR A 130 6.18 4.71 35.89
N ILE A 131 5.13 5.53 35.94
CA ILE A 131 4.97 6.58 36.97
C ILE A 131 4.96 5.96 38.38
N ARG A 132 4.28 4.82 38.56
CA ARG A 132 4.26 4.09 39.84
C ARG A 132 5.65 3.57 40.23
N ARG A 133 6.40 2.95 39.31
CA ARG A 133 7.76 2.43 39.58
C ARG A 133 8.76 3.53 39.93
N ARG A 134 8.71 4.69 39.25
CA ARG A 134 9.57 5.86 39.59
C ARG A 134 9.29 6.42 40.99
N THR A 135 8.08 6.23 41.52
CA THR A 135 7.68 6.77 42.83
C THR A 135 8.01 5.81 44.00
N THR A 136 8.26 4.51 43.73
CA THR A 136 8.54 3.50 44.76
C THR A 136 10.04 3.20 44.90
N VAL A 137 10.65 3.59 46.03
CA VAL A 137 12.10 3.46 46.34
C VAL A 137 12.48 2.05 46.86
N SER A 138 11.84 0.97 46.42
CA SER A 138 11.89 -0.30 47.16
C SER A 138 11.98 -1.59 46.32
N ASP A 139 12.92 -1.67 45.36
CA ASP A 139 13.41 -2.96 44.84
C ASP A 139 14.92 -3.16 45.20
N PRO A 140 15.30 -4.24 45.89
CA PRO A 140 16.69 -4.57 46.24
C PRO A 140 17.64 -4.82 45.05
N ARG A 141 17.13 -4.87 43.81
CA ARG A 141 17.91 -5.22 42.59
C ARG A 141 18.31 -4.02 41.73
N GLY A 142 18.05 -2.78 42.18
CA GLY A 142 18.35 -1.55 41.43
C GLY A 142 17.32 -1.20 40.36
N PHE A 143 17.41 0.00 39.77
CA PHE A 143 16.59 0.43 38.63
C PHE A 143 16.83 -0.51 37.43
N LYS A 144 15.80 -1.23 37.00
CA LYS A 144 15.76 -1.84 35.66
C LYS A 144 14.71 -1.10 34.84
N ASP A 145 15.10 -0.60 33.67
CA ASP A 145 14.20 -0.02 32.66
C ASP A 145 13.34 -1.12 32.02
N GLU A 146 12.53 -1.80 32.82
CA GLU A 146 11.47 -2.66 32.34
C GLU A 146 10.27 -1.73 32.05
N GLU A 147 10.02 -1.47 30.75
CA GLU A 147 8.86 -0.75 30.15
C GLU A 147 9.12 0.65 29.50
N ILE A 148 10.31 0.94 28.98
CA ILE A 148 10.51 2.13 28.11
C ILE A 148 10.11 1.82 26.65
N PHE A 149 9.30 2.67 26.04
CA PHE A 149 9.01 2.63 24.61
C PHE A 149 10.16 3.18 23.80
N SER A 150 10.68 2.36 22.89
CA SER A 150 11.67 2.82 21.92
C SER A 150 10.97 3.44 20.73
N LEU A 151 11.33 4.68 20.45
CA LEU A 151 10.70 5.56 19.48
C LEU A 151 11.64 5.84 18.31
N GLY A 152 11.16 5.61 17.10
CA GLY A 152 11.79 6.08 15.88
C GLY A 152 11.27 7.47 15.54
N PHE A 153 12.18 8.43 15.35
CA PHE A 153 11.86 9.80 15.00
C PHE A 153 12.09 10.02 13.50
N THR A 154 11.02 9.96 12.71
CA THR A 154 11.05 10.33 11.30
C THR A 154 11.13 11.85 11.18
N PHE A 155 12.27 12.30 10.69
CA PHE A 155 12.60 13.71 10.55
C PHE A 155 13.11 13.97 9.13
N SER A 156 12.18 14.12 8.19
CA SER A 156 12.47 14.34 6.77
C SER A 156 12.89 15.79 6.48
N PHE A 157 13.96 16.25 7.14
CA PHE A 157 14.68 17.50 6.84
C PHE A 157 16.16 17.18 6.65
N PRO A 158 16.92 18.06 5.95
CA PRO A 158 18.36 17.86 5.79
C PRO A 158 19.08 17.80 7.16
N VAL A 159 19.61 16.63 7.50
CA VAL A 159 20.36 16.37 8.74
C VAL A 159 21.74 15.81 8.42
N ASN A 160 22.73 16.24 9.19
CA ASN A 160 24.02 15.56 9.22
C ASN A 160 23.96 14.47 10.30
N GLN A 161 23.72 13.24 9.86
CA GLN A 161 23.56 12.10 10.77
C GLN A 161 24.94 11.56 11.19
N VAL A 162 25.16 11.46 12.50
CA VAL A 162 26.44 11.03 13.10
C VAL A 162 26.26 9.82 14.03
N GLY A 163 25.05 9.27 14.09
CA GLY A 163 24.70 8.05 14.82
C GLY A 163 23.26 7.64 14.51
N ILE A 164 22.86 6.45 14.97
CA ILE A 164 21.49 5.96 14.71
C ILE A 164 20.43 6.85 15.35
N ASN A 165 20.71 7.45 16.50
CA ASN A 165 19.84 8.36 17.25
C ASN A 165 20.42 9.76 17.39
N LYS A 166 21.27 10.18 16.44
CA LYS A 166 22.00 11.45 16.54
C LYS A 166 22.15 12.12 15.19
N GLY A 167 21.66 13.35 15.07
CA GLY A 167 21.82 14.11 13.82
C GLY A 167 21.56 15.59 14.00
N THR A 168 22.46 16.41 13.47
CA THR A 168 22.35 17.87 13.56
C THR A 168 21.58 18.42 12.36
N LEU A 169 20.59 19.26 12.61
CA LEU A 169 19.84 19.93 11.54
C LEU A 169 20.76 20.82 10.70
N ILE A 170 20.75 20.66 9.38
CA ILE A 170 21.53 21.51 8.46
C ILE A 170 20.76 22.77 8.12
N ARG A 171 19.48 22.62 7.73
CA ARG A 171 18.59 23.73 7.39
C ARG A 171 17.13 23.29 7.46
N TRP A 172 16.24 24.22 7.73
CA TRP A 172 14.80 23.98 7.61
C TRP A 172 14.32 23.99 6.15
N THR A 173 13.23 23.29 5.91
CA THR A 173 12.48 23.27 4.64
C THR A 173 10.99 23.24 4.96
N LYS A 174 10.11 23.08 3.96
CA LYS A 174 8.66 22.85 4.16
C LYS A 174 7.96 23.96 4.97
N GLY A 175 8.47 25.19 4.90
CA GLY A 175 7.91 26.36 5.59
C GLY A 175 8.31 26.51 7.05
N PHE A 176 9.19 25.65 7.59
CA PHE A 176 9.80 25.86 8.90
C PHE A 176 10.93 26.88 8.80
N ASP A 177 11.07 27.71 9.83
CA ASP A 177 12.15 28.69 9.96
C ASP A 177 12.44 28.99 11.44
N ILE A 178 13.13 28.06 12.11
CA ILE A 178 13.54 28.18 13.52
C ILE A 178 15.07 28.20 13.57
N ALA A 179 15.65 29.41 13.51
CA ALA A 179 17.10 29.60 13.43
C ALA A 179 17.87 28.91 14.58
N ASP A 180 17.29 28.90 15.78
CA ASP A 180 17.88 28.28 16.98
C ASP A 180 18.05 26.76 16.86
N ALA A 181 17.26 26.05 16.03
CA ALA A 181 17.39 24.60 15.87
C ALA A 181 18.56 24.19 14.95
N VAL A 182 19.06 25.10 14.11
CA VAL A 182 20.08 24.80 13.10
C VAL A 182 21.41 24.48 13.78
N GLY A 183 22.02 23.36 13.40
CA GLY A 183 23.25 22.83 14.00
C GLY A 183 23.05 22.04 15.30
N LYS A 184 21.83 22.00 15.86
CA LYS A 184 21.51 21.22 17.07
C LYS A 184 21.06 19.81 16.74
N ASP A 185 21.30 18.90 17.68
CA ASP A 185 20.88 17.50 17.58
C ASP A 185 19.37 17.35 17.81
N VAL A 186 18.65 16.98 16.75
CA VAL A 186 17.18 16.93 16.77
C VAL A 186 16.62 15.81 17.65
N CYS A 187 17.37 14.72 17.81
CA CYS A 187 16.98 13.65 18.72
C CYS A 187 17.13 14.06 20.17
N ALA A 188 18.20 14.75 20.51
CA ALA A 188 18.42 15.30 21.85
C ALA A 188 17.33 16.33 22.21
N MET A 189 17.03 17.27 21.29
CA MET A 189 15.97 18.27 21.51
C MET A 189 14.61 17.63 21.80
N LEU A 190 14.25 16.55 21.09
CA LEU A 190 13.00 15.82 21.38
C LEU A 190 13.08 15.04 22.69
N GLN A 191 14.22 14.40 22.98
CA GLN A 191 14.41 13.61 24.21
C GLN A 191 14.35 14.50 25.46
N GLU A 192 14.94 15.69 25.44
CA GLU A 192 14.91 16.65 26.54
C GLU A 192 13.47 17.00 26.95
N GLU A 193 12.60 17.27 25.96
CA GLU A 193 11.19 17.58 26.20
C GLU A 193 10.37 16.38 26.66
N ILE A 194 10.69 15.18 26.16
CA ILE A 194 10.10 13.92 26.62
C ILE A 194 10.47 13.65 28.09
N ASP A 195 11.72 13.89 28.46
CA ASP A 195 12.25 13.70 29.82
C ASP A 195 11.68 14.73 30.79
N ALA A 196 11.49 15.98 30.34
CA ALA A 196 10.84 17.05 31.10
C ALA A 196 9.38 16.72 31.44
N LEU A 197 8.68 15.98 30.57
CA LEU A 197 7.34 15.43 30.84
C LEU A 197 7.37 14.07 31.57
N HIS A 198 8.55 13.57 31.91
CA HIS A 198 8.78 12.30 32.60
C HIS A 198 8.14 11.08 31.90
N LEU A 199 8.07 11.09 30.57
CA LEU A 199 7.44 10.02 29.80
C LEU A 199 8.34 8.77 29.73
N PRO A 200 7.75 7.55 29.64
CA PRO A 200 8.50 6.31 29.49
C PRO A 200 8.92 6.07 28.03
N VAL A 201 9.54 7.06 27.39
CA VAL A 201 9.88 7.01 25.95
C VAL A 201 11.33 7.39 25.75
N ARG A 202 12.01 6.64 24.87
CA ARG A 202 13.36 6.94 24.42
C ARG A 202 13.40 7.10 22.91
N VAL A 203 13.95 8.21 22.43
CA VAL A 203 14.28 8.44 21.03
C VAL A 203 15.45 7.51 20.65
N ALA A 204 15.10 6.34 20.13
CA ALA A 204 16.04 5.26 19.84
C ALA A 204 16.66 5.39 18.45
N ALA A 205 16.00 6.09 17.52
CA ALA A 205 16.53 6.28 16.17
C ALA A 205 16.05 7.58 15.52
N LEU A 206 16.90 8.17 14.69
CA LEU A 206 16.60 9.20 13.70
C LEU A 206 16.37 8.51 12.35
N VAL A 207 15.27 8.85 11.69
CA VAL A 207 14.80 8.11 10.51
C VAL A 207 14.56 9.05 9.35
N ASN A 208 15.12 8.68 8.20
CA ASN A 208 14.73 9.24 6.90
C ASN A 208 13.60 8.37 6.30
N ASP A 209 12.66 9.01 5.60
CA ASP A 209 11.50 8.34 4.99
C ASP A 209 11.89 7.18 4.06
N THR A 210 12.91 7.34 3.20
CA THR A 210 13.36 6.26 2.31
C THR A 210 13.89 5.03 3.06
N VAL A 211 14.59 5.25 4.17
CA VAL A 211 15.07 4.17 5.06
C VAL A 211 13.88 3.48 5.69
N GLY A 212 12.91 4.25 6.16
CA GLY A 212 11.65 3.73 6.69
C GLY A 212 10.89 2.88 5.66
N THR A 213 10.78 3.36 4.41
CA THR A 213 10.17 2.64 3.29
C THR A 213 10.85 1.30 3.03
N LEU A 214 12.19 1.27 3.02
CA LEU A 214 12.96 0.01 2.90
C LEU A 214 12.60 -0.95 4.04
N MET A 215 12.62 -0.48 5.28
CA MET A 215 12.42 -1.31 6.47
C MET A 215 10.99 -1.86 6.54
N ALA A 216 9.99 -1.01 6.28
CA ALA A 216 8.58 -1.41 6.23
C ALA A 216 8.33 -2.43 5.11
N ARG A 217 8.93 -2.23 3.93
CA ARG A 217 8.86 -3.20 2.84
C ARG A 217 9.48 -4.52 3.25
N SER A 218 10.68 -4.52 3.81
CA SER A 218 11.38 -5.77 4.14
C SER A 218 10.63 -6.60 5.19
N TYR A 219 9.99 -5.95 6.17
CA TYR A 219 9.18 -6.65 7.15
C TYR A 219 7.92 -7.31 6.55
N THR A 220 7.32 -6.70 5.52
CA THR A 220 6.04 -7.13 4.92
C THR A 220 6.19 -7.90 3.60
N SER A 221 7.39 -7.90 3.01
CA SER A 221 7.66 -8.50 1.71
C SER A 221 7.39 -10.02 1.74
N PRO A 222 6.71 -10.57 0.72
CA PRO A 222 6.54 -12.01 0.61
C PRO A 222 7.89 -12.66 0.28
N GLY A 223 8.29 -13.69 1.02
CA GLY A 223 9.49 -14.48 0.72
C GLY A 223 10.62 -14.29 1.72
N LYS A 224 11.79 -14.84 1.37
CA LYS A 224 12.98 -14.93 2.23
C LYS A 224 14.03 -13.87 1.93
N THR A 225 13.91 -13.15 0.82
CA THR A 225 14.87 -12.14 0.40
C THR A 225 14.56 -10.79 1.06
N GLY A 226 15.56 -10.21 1.72
CA GLY A 226 15.46 -8.87 2.28
C GLY A 226 15.34 -7.81 1.19
N THR A 227 14.63 -6.73 1.48
CA THR A 227 14.49 -5.59 0.55
C THR A 227 15.82 -4.88 0.38
N LEU A 228 16.22 -4.68 -0.88
CA LEU A 228 17.47 -4.01 -1.25
C LEU A 228 17.35 -2.49 -1.17
N LEU A 229 16.25 -1.94 -1.67
CA LEU A 229 16.07 -0.50 -1.91
C LEU A 229 14.69 -0.06 -1.44
N GLY A 230 14.63 1.03 -0.67
CA GLY A 230 13.43 1.83 -0.44
C GLY A 230 13.53 3.12 -1.25
N ALA A 231 12.57 3.37 -2.14
CA ALA A 231 12.56 4.52 -3.03
C ALA A 231 11.27 5.33 -2.89
N ILE A 232 11.40 6.65 -2.92
CA ILE A 232 10.28 7.59 -2.93
C ILE A 232 10.18 8.23 -4.32
N PHE A 233 9.01 8.11 -4.94
CA PHE A 233 8.61 8.80 -6.17
C PHE A 233 7.31 9.56 -5.92
N GLY A 234 7.39 10.76 -5.34
CA GLY A 234 6.24 11.56 -4.95
C GLY A 234 6.48 13.04 -5.19
N THR A 235 6.14 13.90 -4.22
CA THR A 235 6.45 15.34 -4.28
C THR A 235 7.95 15.59 -4.45
N GLY A 236 8.78 14.82 -3.77
CA GLY A 236 10.23 14.72 -3.99
C GLY A 236 10.61 13.34 -4.53
N THR A 237 11.90 13.12 -4.75
CA THR A 237 12.44 11.78 -4.99
C THR A 237 13.74 11.53 -4.26
N ASN A 238 13.82 10.37 -3.61
CA ASN A 238 15.02 9.91 -2.93
C ASN A 238 15.00 8.38 -2.83
N GLY A 239 16.12 7.77 -2.45
CA GLY A 239 16.19 6.35 -2.13
C GLY A 239 17.24 6.02 -1.09
N ALA A 240 17.02 4.93 -0.38
CA ALA A 240 17.98 4.32 0.54
C ALA A 240 18.12 2.84 0.24
N TYR A 241 19.33 2.31 0.32
CA TYR A 241 19.63 0.92 -0.05
C TYR A 241 20.61 0.27 0.91
N VAL A 242 20.63 -1.06 0.90
CA VAL A 242 21.58 -1.86 1.68
C VAL A 242 22.91 -1.95 0.94
N GLU A 243 23.98 -1.46 1.56
CA GLU A 243 25.36 -1.53 1.02
C GLU A 243 26.28 -2.29 1.98
N LYS A 244 27.33 -2.91 1.43
CA LYS A 244 28.41 -3.53 2.18
C LYS A 244 29.21 -2.44 2.90
N LEU A 245 29.41 -2.62 4.20
CA LEU A 245 30.18 -1.70 5.04
C LEU A 245 31.61 -1.48 4.53
N SER A 246 32.20 -2.49 3.87
CA SER A 246 33.52 -2.41 3.24
C SER A 246 33.62 -1.38 2.10
N LYS A 247 32.50 -1.01 1.45
CA LYS A 247 32.47 0.04 0.42
C LYS A 247 32.32 1.45 0.99
N VAL A 248 31.80 1.60 2.21
CA VAL A 248 31.54 2.92 2.85
C VAL A 248 32.80 3.50 3.49
N THR A 249 33.83 3.74 2.66
CA THR A 249 35.19 4.10 3.14
C THR A 249 35.28 5.49 3.76
N LYS A 250 34.32 6.40 3.53
CA LYS A 250 34.30 7.70 4.22
C LYS A 250 34.03 7.59 5.72
N LEU A 251 33.34 6.52 6.17
CA LEU A 251 33.17 6.25 7.60
C LEU A 251 34.47 5.77 8.23
N THR A 252 35.18 4.85 7.57
CA THR A 252 36.46 4.33 8.08
C THR A 252 37.55 5.41 8.08
N SER A 253 37.53 6.32 7.10
CA SER A 253 38.52 7.38 6.95
C SER A 253 38.31 8.56 7.90
N SER A 254 37.07 8.81 8.35
CA SER A 254 36.74 9.94 9.22
C SER A 254 36.98 9.67 10.71
N GLY A 255 37.36 8.43 11.09
CA GLY A 255 37.48 8.03 12.50
C GLY A 255 36.16 8.14 13.28
N SER A 256 35.04 8.30 12.57
CA SER A 256 33.73 8.64 13.13
C SER A 256 33.02 7.40 13.67
N ALA A 257 32.86 7.46 14.99
CA ALA A 257 31.80 6.94 15.85
C ALA A 257 31.56 5.42 15.92
N ASP A 258 31.21 4.98 17.12
CA ASP A 258 30.73 3.64 17.45
C ASP A 258 29.56 3.26 16.53
N TYR A 259 29.77 2.30 15.64
CA TYR A 259 28.70 1.72 14.83
C TYR A 259 28.84 0.21 14.82
N ASP A 260 27.70 -0.47 14.77
CA ASP A 260 27.68 -1.92 14.73
C ASP A 260 28.31 -2.45 13.43
N LYS A 261 29.11 -3.49 13.56
CA LYS A 261 29.79 -4.15 12.43
C LYS A 261 29.35 -5.60 12.27
N SER A 262 28.39 -6.06 13.09
CA SER A 262 28.02 -7.48 13.22
C SER A 262 27.53 -8.09 11.91
N THR A 263 26.77 -7.34 11.11
CA THR A 263 26.19 -7.80 9.84
C THR A 263 27.11 -7.59 8.64
N GLY A 264 28.07 -6.66 8.73
CA GLY A 264 28.88 -6.20 7.60
C GLY A 264 28.11 -5.37 6.56
N GLU A 265 26.87 -4.98 6.85
CA GLU A 265 26.00 -4.17 5.98
C GLU A 265 25.61 -2.85 6.66
N MET A 266 25.24 -1.86 5.85
CA MET A 266 24.71 -0.58 6.30
C MET A 266 23.70 -0.05 5.29
N ILE A 267 22.57 0.46 5.79
CA ILE A 267 21.65 1.21 4.94
C ILE A 267 22.24 2.60 4.67
N VAL A 268 22.31 2.98 3.40
CA VAL A 268 22.81 4.26 2.94
C VAL A 268 21.66 5.03 2.30
N ASN A 269 21.41 6.25 2.79
CA ASN A 269 20.50 7.19 2.16
C ASN A 269 21.23 7.90 1.02
N THR A 270 20.78 7.73 -0.22
CA THR A 270 21.49 8.22 -1.40
C THR A 270 21.47 9.74 -1.51
N GLU A 271 20.38 10.39 -1.07
CA GLU A 271 20.04 11.78 -1.42
C GLU A 271 20.14 12.03 -2.93
N TRP A 272 19.64 11.08 -3.73
CA TRP A 272 19.84 11.06 -5.18
C TRP A 272 19.16 12.21 -5.94
N GLY A 273 18.33 13.02 -5.29
CA GLY A 273 17.73 14.20 -5.93
C GLY A 273 18.78 15.17 -6.47
N SER A 274 19.99 15.13 -5.88
CA SER A 274 21.18 15.90 -6.25
C SER A 274 22.03 15.30 -7.38
N PHE A 275 21.67 14.12 -7.89
CA PHE A 275 22.39 13.45 -8.96
C PHE A 275 22.59 14.37 -10.17
N ASP A 276 23.84 14.45 -10.64
CA ASP A 276 24.26 15.26 -11.79
C ASP A 276 23.80 16.73 -11.75
N ASN A 277 23.99 17.39 -10.60
CA ASN A 277 23.80 18.86 -10.50
C ASN A 277 24.68 19.63 -11.50
N SER A 278 25.79 19.05 -11.97
CA SER A 278 26.63 19.61 -13.04
C SER A 278 25.99 19.56 -14.44
N MET A 279 24.85 18.88 -14.61
CA MET A 279 24.12 18.77 -15.89
C MET A 279 24.97 18.18 -17.03
N SER A 280 25.77 17.17 -16.71
CA SER A 280 26.66 16.51 -17.67
C SER A 280 26.00 15.35 -18.43
N HIS A 281 24.97 14.74 -17.86
CA HIS A 281 24.28 13.54 -18.37
C HIS A 281 22.76 13.64 -18.35
N LEU A 282 22.17 14.44 -17.46
CA LEU A 282 20.72 14.61 -17.38
C LEU A 282 20.16 15.30 -18.64
N PRO A 283 18.97 14.87 -19.12
CA PRO A 283 18.32 15.55 -20.22
C PRO A 283 17.93 16.97 -19.80
N ASN A 284 18.06 17.92 -20.72
CA ASN A 284 17.74 19.31 -20.43
C ASN A 284 16.94 19.94 -21.58
N THR A 285 15.70 20.29 -21.29
CA THR A 285 14.85 21.05 -22.21
C THR A 285 14.88 22.55 -21.88
N PRO A 286 14.40 23.42 -22.77
CA PRO A 286 14.19 24.83 -22.45
C PRO A 286 13.28 25.02 -21.22
N TYR A 287 12.31 24.11 -21.03
CA TYR A 287 11.36 24.14 -19.91
C TYR A 287 12.01 23.80 -18.58
N ASP A 288 12.89 22.78 -18.55
CA ASP A 288 13.64 22.41 -17.35
C ASP A 288 14.59 23.55 -16.95
N THR A 289 15.24 24.18 -17.93
CA THR A 289 16.16 25.31 -17.71
C THR A 289 15.43 26.51 -17.11
N ALA A 290 14.27 26.86 -17.66
CA ALA A 290 13.47 27.97 -17.16
C ALA A 290 12.87 27.67 -15.77
N LEU A 291 12.43 26.44 -15.52
CA LEU A 291 11.96 26.01 -14.21
C LEU A 291 13.08 26.09 -13.16
N ASP A 292 14.29 25.63 -13.48
CA ASP A 292 15.42 25.67 -12.57
C ASP A 292 15.81 27.11 -12.20
N ALA A 293 15.89 27.99 -13.20
CA ALA A 293 16.25 29.40 -13.02
C ALA A 293 15.30 30.16 -12.09
N GLU A 294 14.00 29.81 -12.11
CA GLU A 294 12.96 30.41 -11.26
C GLU A 294 12.67 29.59 -9.99
N SER A 295 13.42 28.52 -9.75
CA SER A 295 13.27 27.70 -8.54
C SER A 295 13.91 28.37 -7.33
N VAL A 296 13.55 27.91 -6.13
CA VAL A 296 14.12 28.43 -4.87
C VAL A 296 15.63 28.22 -4.80
N ASN A 297 16.15 27.15 -5.39
CA ASN A 297 17.56 26.80 -5.39
C ASN A 297 18.01 26.43 -6.82
N PRO A 298 18.33 27.41 -7.68
CA PRO A 298 18.81 27.15 -9.04
C PRO A 298 20.11 26.32 -9.04
N GLY A 299 20.25 25.38 -9.96
CA GLY A 299 21.42 24.50 -10.10
C GLY A 299 21.56 23.40 -9.05
N ILE A 300 20.57 23.21 -8.17
CA ILE A 300 20.56 22.18 -7.13
C ILE A 300 19.33 21.28 -7.30
N GLN A 301 19.42 20.02 -6.90
CA GLN A 301 18.35 19.02 -7.00
C GLN A 301 17.95 18.75 -8.47
N MET A 302 18.93 18.69 -9.37
CA MET A 302 18.67 18.62 -10.81
C MET A 302 17.97 17.34 -11.22
N PHE A 303 18.29 16.20 -10.61
CA PHE A 303 17.56 14.95 -10.87
C PHE A 303 16.12 15.02 -10.35
N GLU A 304 15.93 15.53 -9.12
CA GLU A 304 14.59 15.65 -8.52
C GLU A 304 13.66 16.55 -9.35
N LYS A 305 14.17 17.67 -9.87
CA LYS A 305 13.43 18.58 -10.77
C LYS A 305 12.89 17.93 -12.04
N ARG A 306 13.46 16.79 -12.46
CA ARG A 306 13.07 16.06 -13.68
C ARG A 306 12.18 14.85 -13.42
N VAL A 307 12.09 14.41 -12.16
CA VAL A 307 11.38 13.20 -11.76
C VAL A 307 10.18 13.50 -10.88
N SER A 308 10.30 14.40 -9.91
CA SER A 308 9.33 14.50 -8.83
C SER A 308 8.06 15.24 -9.21
N GLY A 309 6.95 14.84 -8.58
CA GLY A 309 5.62 15.39 -8.80
C GLY A 309 5.45 16.85 -8.39
N MET A 310 6.42 17.45 -7.70
CA MET A 310 6.43 18.91 -7.48
C MET A 310 6.64 19.68 -8.80
N PHE A 311 7.41 19.13 -9.74
CA PHE A 311 7.92 19.87 -10.90
C PHE A 311 7.26 19.49 -12.23
N LEU A 312 6.75 18.25 -12.38
CA LEU A 312 6.24 17.78 -13.68
C LEU A 312 5.09 18.65 -14.21
N GLY A 313 4.15 19.07 -13.35
CA GLY A 313 3.08 20.00 -13.73
C GLY A 313 3.59 21.36 -14.22
N GLU A 314 4.60 21.92 -13.56
CA GLU A 314 5.21 23.20 -13.97
C GLU A 314 5.94 23.08 -15.30
N ILE A 315 6.58 21.93 -15.58
CA ILE A 315 7.18 21.64 -16.89
C ILE A 315 6.11 21.64 -17.99
N LEU A 316 4.98 20.96 -17.76
CA LEU A 316 3.86 20.95 -18.71
C LEU A 316 3.29 22.37 -18.92
N ARG A 317 3.14 23.16 -17.86
CA ARG A 317 2.68 24.55 -17.95
C ARG A 317 3.58 25.36 -18.88
N ARG A 318 4.90 25.24 -18.71
CA ARG A 318 5.90 25.95 -19.53
C ARG A 318 5.86 25.49 -20.99
N ALA A 319 5.68 24.20 -21.24
CA ALA A 319 5.51 23.67 -22.59
C ALA A 319 4.24 24.23 -23.27
N ILE A 320 3.12 24.29 -22.55
CA ILE A 320 1.87 24.90 -23.04
C ILE A 320 2.07 26.39 -23.34
N LEU A 321 2.69 27.15 -22.42
CA LEU A 321 2.95 28.58 -22.64
C LEU A 321 3.89 28.83 -23.83
N SER A 322 4.85 27.95 -24.05
CA SER A 322 5.74 28.02 -25.21
C SER A 322 4.95 27.88 -26.52
N LEU A 323 4.01 26.94 -26.60
CA LEU A 323 3.13 26.81 -27.76
C LEU A 323 2.21 28.02 -27.93
N LEU A 324 1.66 28.56 -26.83
CA LEU A 324 0.81 29.76 -26.85
C LEU A 324 1.55 31.02 -27.28
N SER A 325 2.85 31.10 -27.03
CA SER A 325 3.66 32.26 -27.43
C SER A 325 3.77 32.40 -28.95
N ASN A 326 3.58 31.31 -29.70
CA ASN A 326 3.57 31.30 -31.15
C ASN A 326 2.13 31.27 -31.69
N LYS A 327 1.63 32.44 -32.08
CA LYS A 327 0.25 32.63 -32.57
C LYS A 327 -0.07 31.84 -33.84
N ASP A 328 0.95 31.38 -34.58
CA ASP A 328 0.75 30.62 -35.82
C ASP A 328 0.40 29.13 -35.58
N ILE A 329 0.51 28.64 -34.33
CA ILE A 329 0.27 27.23 -33.97
C ILE A 329 -1.21 26.93 -33.74
N GLY A 330 -1.99 27.94 -33.33
CA GLY A 330 -3.44 27.82 -33.12
C GLY A 330 -3.85 27.02 -31.87
N LEU A 331 -3.01 26.94 -30.82
CA LEU A 331 -3.38 26.31 -29.55
C LEU A 331 -4.36 27.19 -28.75
N PHE A 332 -5.48 26.62 -28.32
CA PHE A 332 -6.56 27.31 -27.61
C PHE A 332 -7.10 28.52 -28.40
N THR A 333 -7.21 28.37 -29.72
CA THR A 333 -7.79 29.36 -30.62
C THR A 333 -8.82 28.73 -31.53
N ASP A 334 -9.76 29.53 -32.03
CA ASP A 334 -10.73 29.05 -33.01
C ASP A 334 -10.15 29.07 -34.43
N GLU A 335 -10.38 28.01 -35.21
CA GLU A 335 -9.95 27.95 -36.63
C GLU A 335 -10.78 28.88 -37.53
N ASP A 336 -12.09 29.00 -37.28
CA ASP A 336 -13.02 29.87 -38.02
C ASP A 336 -14.28 30.17 -37.19
N SER A 337 -14.59 31.46 -37.04
CA SER A 337 -15.82 31.99 -36.46
C SER A 337 -17.13 31.42 -37.05
N SER A 338 -17.09 30.83 -38.24
CA SER A 338 -18.25 30.22 -38.91
C SER A 338 -18.70 28.87 -38.32
N ARG A 339 -17.84 28.23 -37.51
CA ARG A 339 -18.13 26.94 -36.84
C ARG A 339 -18.45 27.07 -35.35
N ASN A 340 -18.30 28.26 -34.79
CA ASN A 340 -18.68 28.54 -33.41
C ASN A 340 -20.19 28.73 -33.32
N ASP A 341 -20.83 28.10 -32.34
CA ASP A 341 -22.12 28.64 -31.91
C ASP A 341 -21.89 30.00 -31.24
N VAL A 342 -22.91 30.85 -31.18
CA VAL A 342 -22.82 32.23 -30.67
C VAL A 342 -22.38 32.29 -29.18
N SER A 343 -22.15 31.14 -28.52
CA SER A 343 -21.78 31.00 -27.11
C SER A 343 -20.43 30.29 -26.83
N SER A 344 -19.69 29.83 -27.85
CA SER A 344 -18.47 29.01 -27.66
C SER A 344 -17.30 29.54 -28.50
N THR A 345 -16.58 30.53 -27.95
CA THR A 345 -15.28 30.99 -28.46
C THR A 345 -14.19 30.42 -27.57
N THR A 346 -13.20 29.74 -28.15
CA THR A 346 -12.07 29.24 -27.37
C THR A 346 -11.24 30.42 -26.89
N CYS A 347 -11.15 30.59 -25.58
CA CYS A 347 -10.37 31.67 -24.98
C CYS A 347 -9.79 31.25 -23.65
N ILE A 348 -8.69 31.91 -23.27
CA ILE A 348 -8.03 31.71 -21.99
C ILE A 348 -8.36 32.91 -21.12
N SER A 349 -8.92 32.67 -19.95
CA SER A 349 -9.17 33.72 -18.96
C SER A 349 -7.89 34.49 -18.64
N GLU A 350 -7.97 35.82 -18.53
CA GLU A 350 -6.85 36.68 -18.10
C GLU A 350 -6.29 36.29 -16.73
N HIS A 351 -7.12 35.66 -15.88
CA HIS A 351 -6.75 35.17 -14.55
C HIS A 351 -6.46 33.66 -14.52
N SER A 352 -6.28 33.03 -15.68
CA SER A 352 -5.96 31.61 -15.78
C SER A 352 -4.73 31.25 -14.95
N LYS A 353 -4.82 30.11 -14.27
CA LYS A 353 -3.68 29.52 -13.58
C LYS A 353 -2.52 29.15 -14.52
N LEU A 354 -2.77 29.02 -15.83
CA LEU A 354 -1.70 28.76 -16.81
C LEU A 354 -0.64 29.88 -16.82
N TYR A 355 -1.05 31.12 -16.57
CA TYR A 355 -0.15 32.28 -16.50
C TYR A 355 0.55 32.44 -15.15
N GLN A 356 0.16 31.64 -14.15
CA GLN A 356 0.72 31.71 -12.80
C GLN A 356 1.78 30.62 -12.63
N GLN A 357 2.95 30.98 -12.10
CA GLN A 357 3.97 30.00 -11.72
C GLN A 357 3.36 28.99 -10.72
N TRP A 358 3.60 27.69 -10.93
CA TRP A 358 3.00 26.60 -10.13
C TRP A 358 1.47 26.49 -10.25
N GLY A 359 0.86 27.19 -11.22
CA GLY A 359 -0.59 27.16 -11.40
C GLY A 359 -1.11 25.85 -11.96
N LEU A 360 -0.25 25.02 -12.57
CA LEU A 360 -0.55 23.66 -13.02
C LEU A 360 0.28 22.67 -12.21
N ASP A 361 -0.41 21.75 -11.53
CA ASP A 361 0.22 20.70 -10.75
C ASP A 361 0.22 19.34 -11.50
N THR A 362 0.94 18.37 -10.95
CA THR A 362 1.07 17.04 -11.54
C THR A 362 -0.25 16.25 -11.56
N SER A 363 -1.28 16.67 -10.81
CA SER A 363 -2.59 16.02 -10.88
C SER A 363 -3.26 16.27 -12.24
N PHE A 364 -3.14 17.48 -12.80
CA PHE A 364 -3.63 17.74 -14.16
C PHE A 364 -2.81 17.00 -15.21
N LEU A 365 -1.49 16.91 -15.03
CA LEU A 365 -0.64 16.12 -15.92
C LEU A 365 -1.07 14.64 -15.93
N SER A 366 -1.40 14.09 -14.76
CA SER A 366 -1.95 12.75 -14.59
C SER A 366 -3.33 12.59 -15.25
N ILE A 367 -4.22 13.58 -15.11
CA ILE A 367 -5.54 13.60 -15.76
C ILE A 367 -5.38 13.56 -17.28
N ALA A 368 -4.57 14.47 -17.84
CA ALA A 368 -4.35 14.56 -19.28
C ALA A 368 -3.74 13.27 -19.84
N HIS A 369 -2.77 12.67 -19.14
CA HIS A 369 -2.16 11.41 -19.54
C HIS A 369 -3.19 10.26 -19.61
N GLY A 370 -3.97 10.11 -18.53
CA GLY A 370 -4.87 8.98 -18.31
C GLY A 370 -6.25 9.11 -18.95
N ASP A 371 -6.57 10.25 -19.56
CA ASP A 371 -7.85 10.47 -20.21
C ASP A 371 -8.00 9.63 -21.49
N ASN A 372 -8.78 8.56 -21.38
CA ASN A 372 -9.18 7.71 -22.50
C ASN A 372 -10.65 7.93 -22.90
N SER A 373 -11.28 9.01 -22.43
CA SER A 373 -12.67 9.32 -22.77
C SER A 373 -12.81 9.76 -24.23
N ALA A 374 -13.99 9.54 -24.81
CA ALA A 374 -14.27 9.94 -26.19
C ALA A 374 -14.07 11.46 -26.35
N GLY A 375 -13.17 11.85 -27.26
CA GLY A 375 -12.83 13.25 -27.52
C GLY A 375 -12.12 13.96 -26.36
N LEU A 376 -11.46 13.21 -25.46
CA LEU A 376 -10.71 13.74 -24.31
C LEU A 376 -11.53 14.68 -23.42
N LYS A 377 -12.78 14.26 -23.17
CA LYS A 377 -13.77 15.05 -22.42
C LYS A 377 -13.27 15.43 -21.03
N VAL A 378 -12.56 14.54 -20.32
CA VAL A 378 -12.09 14.82 -18.96
C VAL A 378 -11.03 15.92 -18.97
N THR A 379 -10.07 15.83 -19.90
CA THR A 379 -9.01 16.83 -20.11
C THR A 379 -9.62 18.18 -20.47
N ARG A 380 -10.57 18.19 -21.41
CA ARG A 380 -11.29 19.40 -21.83
C ARG A 380 -12.07 20.05 -20.68
N GLN A 381 -12.77 19.25 -19.87
CA GLN A 381 -13.48 19.73 -18.70
C GLN A 381 -12.54 20.28 -17.61
N ALA A 382 -11.37 19.68 -17.44
CA ALA A 382 -10.36 20.18 -16.51
C ALA A 382 -9.76 21.51 -17.01
N LEU A 383 -9.41 21.60 -18.29
CA LEU A 383 -8.94 22.83 -18.94
C LEU A 383 -9.94 23.99 -18.76
N ASP A 384 -11.23 23.73 -18.99
CA ASP A 384 -12.30 24.72 -18.81
C ASP A 384 -12.51 25.08 -17.33
N GLY A 385 -12.86 24.09 -16.51
CA GLY A 385 -13.29 24.35 -15.13
C GLY A 385 -12.17 24.74 -14.16
N GLN A 386 -10.93 24.27 -14.36
CA GLN A 386 -9.84 24.49 -13.40
C GLN A 386 -8.80 25.50 -13.89
N TYR A 387 -8.63 25.59 -15.21
CA TYR A 387 -7.60 26.41 -15.85
C TYR A 387 -8.19 27.57 -16.66
N GLY A 388 -9.51 27.70 -16.75
CA GLY A 388 -10.16 28.84 -17.40
C GLY A 388 -9.90 28.91 -18.90
N VAL A 389 -9.67 27.76 -19.55
CA VAL A 389 -9.61 27.64 -21.01
C VAL A 389 -11.00 27.25 -21.49
N SER A 390 -11.80 28.23 -21.87
CA SER A 390 -13.19 28.00 -22.27
C SER A 390 -13.28 27.24 -23.60
N ALA A 391 -14.23 26.30 -23.67
CA ALA A 391 -14.56 25.54 -24.87
C ALA A 391 -13.35 24.91 -25.63
N PRO A 392 -12.37 24.27 -24.95
CA PRO A 392 -11.18 23.75 -25.63
C PRO A 392 -11.60 22.67 -26.64
N SER A 393 -10.93 22.65 -27.81
CA SER A 393 -11.20 21.67 -28.86
C SER A 393 -10.69 20.28 -28.47
N LYS A 394 -10.96 19.28 -29.32
CA LYS A 394 -10.39 17.94 -29.15
C LYS A 394 -8.89 17.98 -29.44
N GLU A 395 -8.51 18.73 -30.47
CA GLU A 395 -7.16 18.89 -30.98
C GLU A 395 -6.26 19.58 -29.95
N ASP A 396 -6.79 20.58 -29.23
CA ASP A 396 -6.13 21.21 -28.08
C ASP A 396 -5.83 20.20 -26.97
N ALA A 397 -6.82 19.38 -26.62
CA ALA A 397 -6.67 18.37 -25.58
C ALA A 397 -5.69 17.27 -26.01
N GLU A 398 -5.67 16.89 -27.29
CA GLU A 398 -4.70 15.93 -27.85
C GLU A 398 -3.27 16.48 -27.78
N ALA A 399 -3.07 17.75 -28.12
CA ALA A 399 -1.77 18.41 -27.99
C ALA A 399 -1.25 18.38 -26.55
N VAL A 400 -2.10 18.75 -25.57
CA VAL A 400 -1.75 18.72 -24.14
C VAL A 400 -1.46 17.29 -23.67
N GLN A 401 -2.29 16.31 -24.06
CA GLN A 401 -2.12 14.91 -23.68
C GLN A 401 -0.79 14.33 -24.18
N VAL A 402 -0.41 14.61 -25.43
CA VAL A 402 0.84 14.09 -26.02
C VAL A 402 2.06 14.58 -25.25
N ILE A 403 2.10 15.86 -24.89
CA ILE A 403 3.19 16.45 -24.09
C ILE A 403 3.18 15.89 -22.66
N ALA A 404 2.00 15.80 -22.03
CA ALA A 404 1.86 15.22 -20.68
C ALA A 404 2.37 13.77 -20.62
N ARG A 405 2.08 12.96 -21.65
CA ARG A 405 2.58 11.58 -21.77
C ARG A 405 4.11 11.54 -21.90
N ALA A 406 4.69 12.41 -22.71
CA ALA A 406 6.13 12.47 -22.90
C ALA A 406 6.87 12.86 -21.61
N ILE A 407 6.39 13.86 -20.88
CA ILE A 407 6.95 14.28 -19.58
C ILE A 407 6.87 13.15 -18.55
N GLY A 408 5.71 12.50 -18.42
CA GLY A 408 5.52 11.39 -17.48
C GLY A 408 6.39 10.18 -17.79
N ARG A 409 6.48 9.81 -19.07
CA ARG A 409 7.35 8.72 -19.55
C ARG A 409 8.81 9.04 -19.27
N ARG A 410 9.27 10.27 -19.54
CA ARG A 410 10.64 10.71 -19.21
C ARG A 410 10.95 10.55 -17.72
N ALA A 411 10.04 11.02 -16.85
CA ALA A 411 10.21 10.92 -15.40
C ALA A 411 10.33 9.46 -14.93
N ALA A 412 9.47 8.57 -15.42
CA ALA A 412 9.52 7.14 -15.09
C ALA A 412 10.80 6.45 -15.59
N ARG A 413 11.27 6.81 -16.80
CA ARG A 413 12.52 6.28 -17.36
C ARG A 413 13.76 6.77 -16.59
N LEU A 414 13.74 8.01 -16.08
CA LEU A 414 14.76 8.52 -15.16
C LEU A 414 14.69 7.80 -13.80
N SER A 415 13.51 7.49 -13.27
CA SER A 415 13.38 6.66 -12.05
C SER A 415 14.02 5.27 -12.21
N ALA A 416 13.92 4.68 -13.41
CA ALA A 416 14.56 3.41 -13.73
C ALA A 416 16.11 3.49 -13.68
N VAL A 417 16.70 4.64 -14.00
CA VAL A 417 18.16 4.87 -13.88
C VAL A 417 18.61 4.66 -12.45
N ALA A 418 17.90 5.27 -11.47
CA ALA A 418 18.25 5.17 -10.06
C ALA A 418 18.13 3.73 -9.53
N ILE A 419 17.00 3.06 -9.83
CA ILE A 419 16.80 1.66 -9.41
C ILE A 419 17.83 0.75 -10.08
N GLY A 420 18.02 0.89 -11.39
CA GLY A 420 18.94 0.05 -12.15
C GLY A 420 20.39 0.19 -11.68
N ALA A 421 20.83 1.42 -11.41
CA ALA A 421 22.14 1.70 -10.86
C ALA A 421 22.38 1.01 -9.50
N VAL A 422 21.43 1.13 -8.56
CA VAL A 422 21.54 0.46 -7.24
C VAL A 422 21.60 -1.06 -7.37
N VAL A 423 20.74 -1.64 -8.22
CA VAL A 423 20.70 -3.11 -8.43
C VAL A 423 22.02 -3.62 -9.02
N ILE A 424 22.61 -2.88 -9.97
CA ILE A 424 23.89 -3.25 -10.59
C ILE A 424 25.05 -3.03 -9.60
N ALA A 425 25.14 -1.86 -8.96
CA ALA A 425 26.25 -1.49 -8.09
C ALA A 425 26.40 -2.42 -6.87
N THR A 426 25.27 -2.94 -6.37
CA THR A 426 25.23 -3.85 -5.21
C THR A 426 25.48 -5.31 -5.58
N GLU A 427 25.52 -5.64 -6.88
CA GLU A 427 25.71 -7.00 -7.41
C GLU A 427 24.69 -8.02 -6.88
N LYS A 428 23.51 -7.55 -6.44
CA LYS A 428 22.44 -8.43 -5.93
C LYS A 428 21.72 -9.18 -7.07
N LEU A 429 21.81 -8.67 -8.30
CA LEU A 429 21.33 -9.33 -9.50
C LEU A 429 22.45 -10.15 -10.17
N LYS A 430 22.61 -11.43 -9.78
CA LYS A 430 23.63 -12.32 -10.37
C LYS A 430 23.02 -13.24 -11.42
N LYS A 431 23.64 -13.28 -12.61
CA LYS A 431 23.31 -14.28 -13.65
C LYS A 431 23.83 -15.66 -13.20
N PRO A 432 23.02 -16.73 -13.27
CA PRO A 432 23.49 -18.09 -13.03
C PRO A 432 24.63 -18.43 -14.00
N GLU A 433 25.71 -19.02 -13.49
CA GLU A 433 26.88 -19.44 -14.29
C GLU A 433 26.52 -20.50 -15.36
N ALA A 434 25.37 -21.18 -15.20
CA ALA A 434 24.84 -22.15 -16.16
C ALA A 434 24.00 -21.47 -17.27
N ILE A 435 24.68 -20.85 -18.23
CA ILE A 435 24.08 -20.39 -19.49
C ILE A 435 23.78 -21.63 -20.36
N ALA A 436 22.54 -22.12 -20.36
CA ALA A 436 21.96 -22.88 -21.49
C ALA A 436 20.46 -23.27 -21.34
N THR A 437 19.89 -23.33 -20.12
CA THR A 437 18.56 -24.01 -19.95
C THR A 437 17.51 -23.23 -19.15
N VAL A 438 17.78 -22.01 -18.69
CA VAL A 438 16.78 -21.17 -18.02
C VAL A 438 16.02 -20.31 -19.04
N GLY A 439 15.44 -20.96 -20.05
CA GLY A 439 14.42 -20.34 -20.89
C GLY A 439 13.10 -20.25 -20.11
N ASP A 440 12.50 -19.06 -20.08
CA ASP A 440 11.11 -18.75 -19.69
C ASP A 440 10.57 -19.27 -18.34
N LYS A 441 11.39 -19.81 -17.44
CA LYS A 441 10.94 -20.12 -16.07
C LYS A 441 10.82 -18.84 -15.26
N GLU A 442 9.67 -18.66 -14.62
CA GLU A 442 9.46 -17.62 -13.61
C GLU A 442 10.53 -17.75 -12.51
N PRO A 443 11.15 -16.63 -12.09
CA PRO A 443 12.17 -16.65 -11.04
C PRO A 443 11.58 -17.19 -9.73
N GLY A 444 12.35 -18.01 -9.02
CA GLY A 444 11.96 -18.46 -7.68
C GLY A 444 11.98 -17.31 -6.67
N GLU A 445 11.25 -17.44 -5.57
CA GLU A 445 11.18 -16.40 -4.51
C GLU A 445 12.55 -16.04 -3.93
N ASP A 446 13.46 -17.01 -3.80
CA ASP A 446 14.81 -16.82 -3.24
C ASP A 446 15.78 -16.09 -4.21
N GLU A 447 15.33 -15.84 -5.43
CA GLU A 447 16.10 -15.24 -6.51
C GLU A 447 15.66 -13.80 -6.85
N MET A 448 14.69 -13.26 -6.10
CA MET A 448 14.12 -11.93 -6.30
C MET A 448 14.93 -10.85 -5.59
N VAL A 449 15.16 -9.73 -6.29
CA VAL A 449 15.64 -8.47 -5.72
C VAL A 449 14.41 -7.63 -5.38
N ASP A 450 14.12 -7.48 -4.09
CA ASP A 450 12.94 -6.74 -3.65
C ASP A 450 13.24 -5.24 -3.50
N VAL A 451 12.35 -4.42 -4.03
CA VAL A 451 12.43 -2.95 -4.02
C VAL A 451 11.11 -2.41 -3.48
N GLY A 452 11.18 -1.71 -2.35
CA GLY A 452 10.07 -0.97 -1.77
C GLY A 452 9.93 0.39 -2.42
N VAL A 453 8.75 0.71 -2.94
CA VAL A 453 8.45 2.04 -3.50
C VAL A 453 7.31 2.69 -2.74
N ASP A 454 7.37 4.00 -2.56
CA ASP A 454 6.27 4.82 -2.02
C ASP A 454 6.25 6.17 -2.74
N GLY A 455 5.15 6.91 -2.60
CA GLY A 455 4.96 8.23 -3.20
C GLY A 455 3.88 8.29 -4.28
N SER A 456 3.36 9.50 -4.47
CA SER A 456 2.17 9.74 -5.29
C SER A 456 2.35 9.43 -6.77
N LEU A 457 3.56 9.48 -7.33
CA LEU A 457 3.78 9.17 -8.74
C LEU A 457 3.62 7.66 -8.98
N VAL A 458 4.33 6.83 -8.21
CA VAL A 458 4.26 5.39 -8.41
C VAL A 458 2.91 4.80 -8.03
N GLU A 459 2.19 5.41 -7.08
CA GLU A 459 0.88 4.92 -6.63
C GLU A 459 -0.28 5.37 -7.55
N PHE A 460 -0.24 6.60 -8.08
CA PHE A 460 -1.41 7.19 -8.75
C PHE A 460 -1.18 7.61 -10.20
N TYR A 461 0.07 7.79 -10.65
CA TYR A 461 0.34 8.27 -11.99
C TYR A 461 0.13 7.14 -13.03
N PRO A 462 -0.69 7.35 -14.08
CA PRO A 462 -1.00 6.33 -15.07
C PRO A 462 0.24 5.72 -15.75
N GLY A 463 0.39 4.40 -15.65
CA GLY A 463 1.46 3.66 -16.34
C GLY A 463 2.89 3.97 -15.85
N PHE A 464 3.07 4.65 -14.71
CA PHE A 464 4.40 5.06 -14.24
C PHE A 464 5.33 3.86 -14.02
N GLU A 465 4.84 2.81 -13.34
CA GLU A 465 5.61 1.57 -13.15
C GLU A 465 5.89 0.86 -14.48
N ASP A 466 4.96 0.88 -15.43
CA ASP A 466 5.13 0.23 -16.72
C ASP A 466 6.27 0.87 -17.53
N TYR A 467 6.32 2.20 -17.61
CA TYR A 467 7.40 2.93 -18.28
C TYR A 467 8.75 2.76 -17.57
N MET A 468 8.73 2.67 -16.24
CA MET A 468 9.93 2.40 -15.44
C MET A 468 10.46 0.99 -15.74
N ARG A 469 9.59 -0.02 -15.77
CA ARG A 469 9.95 -1.39 -16.15
C ARG A 469 10.42 -1.49 -17.59
N GLU A 470 9.79 -0.78 -18.52
CA GLU A 470 10.24 -0.67 -19.92
C GLU A 470 11.70 -0.22 -19.98
N ALA A 471 12.06 0.87 -19.29
CA ALA A 471 13.45 1.34 -19.23
C ALA A 471 14.38 0.34 -18.53
N LEU A 472 13.96 -0.32 -17.44
CA LEU A 472 14.79 -1.34 -16.78
C LEU A 472 15.16 -2.51 -17.70
N ARG A 473 14.28 -2.89 -18.64
CA ARG A 473 14.58 -3.92 -19.65
C ARG A 473 15.63 -3.47 -20.67
N GLU A 474 15.80 -2.17 -20.85
CA GLU A 474 16.77 -1.57 -21.76
C GLU A 474 18.13 -1.30 -21.09
N VAL A 475 18.24 -1.44 -19.76
CA VAL A 475 19.48 -1.25 -19.01
C VAL A 475 20.44 -2.42 -19.23
N ASP A 476 21.66 -2.10 -19.67
CA ASP A 476 22.80 -2.99 -19.78
C ASP A 476 23.08 -3.65 -18.42
N GLY A 477 23.10 -4.99 -18.40
CA GLY A 477 23.31 -5.78 -17.17
C GLY A 477 22.02 -6.27 -16.52
N ILE A 478 20.88 -5.60 -16.74
CA ILE A 478 19.56 -6.05 -16.26
C ILE A 478 18.86 -6.82 -17.38
N GLY A 479 18.49 -6.13 -18.47
CA GLY A 479 17.73 -6.73 -19.57
C GLY A 479 16.35 -7.27 -19.16
N ALA A 480 15.64 -7.90 -20.10
CA ALA A 480 14.35 -8.52 -19.82
C ALA A 480 14.42 -9.63 -18.74
N TRP A 481 15.54 -10.35 -18.67
CA TRP A 481 15.76 -11.39 -17.67
C TRP A 481 15.91 -10.81 -16.25
N GLY A 482 16.68 -9.73 -16.11
CA GLY A 482 16.91 -9.09 -14.82
C GLY A 482 15.68 -8.35 -14.31
N GLU A 483 14.94 -7.68 -15.19
CA GLU A 483 13.73 -6.95 -14.82
C GLU A 483 12.68 -7.84 -14.17
N LYS A 484 12.49 -9.07 -14.68
CA LYS A 484 11.58 -10.07 -14.08
C LYS A 484 11.95 -10.46 -12.64
N ARG A 485 13.20 -10.26 -12.24
CA ARG A 485 13.71 -10.55 -10.88
C ARG A 485 13.65 -9.35 -9.95
N ILE A 486 13.33 -8.17 -10.47
CA ILE A 486 13.13 -6.97 -9.65
C ILE A 486 11.66 -6.92 -9.25
N ARG A 487 11.40 -7.22 -7.97
CA ARG A 487 10.08 -7.11 -7.38
C ARG A 487 9.90 -5.70 -6.83
N ILE A 488 9.19 -4.88 -7.58
CA ILE A 488 8.75 -3.56 -7.13
C ILE A 488 7.45 -3.75 -6.35
N GLY A 489 7.42 -3.31 -5.10
CA GLY A 489 6.22 -3.40 -4.26
C GLY A 489 6.00 -2.15 -3.44
N ILE A 490 4.74 -1.73 -3.34
CA ILE A 490 4.36 -0.54 -2.58
C ILE A 490 4.61 -0.80 -1.09
N ALA A 491 5.40 0.06 -0.46
CA ALA A 491 5.65 0.06 0.97
C ALA A 491 4.77 1.12 1.63
N LYS A 492 3.66 0.69 2.25
CA LYS A 492 2.76 1.62 2.93
C LYS A 492 3.36 2.02 4.28
N ASP A 493 3.37 3.32 4.54
CA ASP A 493 3.72 3.93 5.83
C ASP A 493 5.19 3.77 6.27
N GLY A 494 6.13 4.10 5.38
CA GLY A 494 7.57 4.11 5.68
C GLY A 494 7.94 4.96 6.89
N SER A 495 7.34 6.15 7.03
CA SER A 495 7.63 7.07 8.15
C SER A 495 7.01 6.68 9.49
N GLY A 496 6.06 5.73 9.52
CA GLY A 496 5.49 5.16 10.75
C GLY A 496 6.10 3.80 11.06
N VAL A 497 5.71 2.78 10.30
CA VAL A 497 6.12 1.38 10.52
C VAL A 497 7.63 1.21 10.37
N GLY A 498 8.21 1.83 9.34
CA GLY A 498 9.65 1.78 9.11
C GLY A 498 10.45 2.39 10.25
N ALA A 499 9.99 3.50 10.81
CA ALA A 499 10.65 4.14 11.94
C ALA A 499 10.61 3.29 13.22
N ALA A 500 9.49 2.63 13.49
CA ALA A 500 9.40 1.66 14.58
C ALA A 500 10.35 0.46 14.38
N LEU A 501 10.50 -0.04 13.15
CA LEU A 501 11.44 -1.12 12.83
C LEU A 501 12.90 -0.68 13.00
N ILE A 502 13.24 0.58 12.72
CA ILE A 502 14.59 1.11 12.97
C ILE A 502 14.84 1.29 14.47
N ALA A 503 13.83 1.74 15.23
CA ALA A 503 13.91 1.77 16.69
C ALA A 503 14.16 0.38 17.28
N LEU A 504 13.55 -0.66 16.70
CA LEU A 504 13.82 -2.05 17.05
C LEU A 504 15.28 -2.45 16.77
N VAL A 505 15.82 -2.09 15.60
CA VAL A 505 17.22 -2.35 15.26
C VAL A 505 18.16 -1.66 16.25
N ALA A 506 17.91 -0.39 16.57
CA ALA A 506 18.68 0.36 17.57
C ALA A 506 18.65 -0.33 18.95
N ASP A 507 17.48 -0.80 19.36
CA ASP A 507 17.32 -1.53 20.63
C ASP A 507 18.09 -2.84 20.67
N LYS A 508 18.06 -3.61 19.59
CA LYS A 508 18.85 -4.85 19.49
C LYS A 508 20.35 -4.57 19.45
N ALA A 509 20.76 -3.47 18.81
CA ALA A 509 22.15 -3.03 18.79
C ALA A 509 22.65 -2.77 20.21
N MET A 510 21.90 -1.97 20.96
CA MET A 510 22.23 -1.64 22.36
C MET A 510 22.27 -2.87 23.28
N LYS A 511 21.43 -3.88 23.02
CA LYS A 511 21.41 -5.14 23.79
C LYS A 511 22.48 -6.15 23.36
N GLY A 512 23.20 -5.90 22.27
CA GLY A 512 24.20 -6.83 21.71
C GLY A 512 23.60 -8.03 20.97
N ASP A 513 22.33 -7.98 20.59
CA ASP A 513 21.56 -9.10 20.02
C ASP A 513 21.48 -9.08 18.48
N LEU A 514 22.16 -8.15 17.81
CA LEU A 514 22.07 -7.97 16.35
C LEU A 514 22.62 -9.15 15.53
N ALA A 515 23.58 -9.91 16.05
CA ALA A 515 24.16 -11.06 15.34
C ALA A 515 23.15 -12.17 15.01
N LYS A 516 21.97 -12.18 15.68
CA LYS A 516 20.86 -13.13 15.42
C LYS A 516 19.68 -12.48 14.68
N PHE A 517 19.84 -11.25 14.23
CA PHE A 517 18.81 -10.48 13.53
C PHE A 517 18.83 -10.82 12.04
N GLY A 518 17.68 -11.21 11.47
CA GLY A 518 17.60 -11.53 10.04
C GLY A 518 17.95 -12.99 9.68
N GLU A 519 18.57 -13.77 10.56
CA GLU A 519 18.92 -15.18 10.28
C GLU A 519 17.68 -16.10 10.25
N HIS A 520 17.59 -16.96 9.22
CA HIS A 520 16.65 -18.07 9.22
C HIS A 520 17.13 -19.14 10.20
N SER A 521 16.29 -19.51 11.18
CA SER A 521 16.57 -20.63 12.07
C SER A 521 16.63 -21.95 11.27
N THR A 522 17.82 -22.36 10.86
CA THR A 522 18.11 -23.75 10.51
C THR A 522 18.46 -24.49 11.79
N SER A 523 17.48 -24.71 12.66
CA SER A 523 17.61 -25.71 13.72
C SER A 523 16.71 -26.88 13.37
N GLU A 524 17.30 -27.95 12.84
CA GLU A 524 16.72 -29.28 12.94
C GLU A 524 16.38 -29.50 14.43
N ALA A 525 15.10 -29.68 14.73
CA ALA A 525 14.66 -29.97 16.07
C ALA A 525 15.22 -31.34 16.49
N GLU A 526 16.22 -31.34 17.37
CA GLU A 526 16.58 -32.55 18.12
C GLU A 526 15.34 -33.01 18.91
N VAL A 527 14.76 -34.12 18.46
CA VAL A 527 13.67 -34.82 19.12
C VAL A 527 14.21 -35.40 20.44
N PRO A 528 13.67 -35.02 21.61
CA PRO A 528 14.07 -35.66 22.86
C PRO A 528 13.56 -37.11 22.87
N GLN A 529 14.46 -38.06 23.09
CA GLN A 529 14.09 -39.48 23.15
C GLN A 529 13.07 -39.75 24.27
N PRO A 530 12.00 -40.53 24.01
CA PRO A 530 11.04 -40.88 25.03
C PRO A 530 11.57 -41.99 25.94
N ARG A 531 11.46 -41.76 27.26
CA ARG A 531 11.68 -42.78 28.30
C ARG A 531 10.76 -43.98 28.09
N LYS A 532 11.36 -45.17 28.15
CA LYS A 532 10.68 -46.48 28.18
C LYS A 532 9.61 -46.54 29.28
N LEU A 533 8.37 -46.85 28.92
CA LEU A 533 7.40 -47.46 29.82
C LEU A 533 6.89 -48.78 29.21
N ILE A 534 6.64 -49.70 30.13
CA ILE A 534 6.59 -51.15 29.97
C ILE A 534 5.21 -51.59 29.43
N SER A 535 5.25 -52.70 28.68
CA SER A 535 4.19 -53.41 27.97
C SER A 535 2.95 -53.84 28.78
N HIS A 536 1.79 -53.88 28.12
CA HIS A 536 0.92 -55.08 28.08
C HIS A 536 -0.12 -54.99 26.94
N PRO A 537 -0.40 -56.08 26.19
CA PRO A 537 -1.42 -56.12 25.14
C PRO A 537 -2.72 -56.77 25.63
N LEU A 538 -3.88 -56.21 25.30
CA LEU A 538 -5.16 -56.91 25.36
C LEU A 538 -6.03 -56.47 24.19
N ARG A 539 -6.24 -57.39 23.25
CA ARG A 539 -7.32 -57.36 22.27
C ARG A 539 -8.60 -57.83 22.97
N HIS A 540 -9.70 -57.10 22.80
CA HIS A 540 -11.03 -57.70 22.77
C HIS A 540 -11.91 -56.90 21.79
N GLU A 541 -12.44 -57.61 20.81
CA GLU A 541 -13.52 -57.19 19.93
C GLU A 541 -14.80 -56.99 20.75
N LEU A 542 -15.53 -55.92 20.47
CA LEU A 542 -16.94 -55.78 20.83
C LEU A 542 -17.65 -55.06 19.69
N GLN A 543 -18.33 -55.87 18.89
CA GLN A 543 -19.38 -55.47 17.95
C GLN A 543 -20.52 -54.84 18.74
N VAL A 544 -20.90 -53.60 18.41
CA VAL A 544 -22.19 -53.03 18.79
C VAL A 544 -22.83 -52.46 17.53
N HIS A 545 -23.90 -53.13 17.10
CA HIS A 545 -24.87 -52.61 16.16
C HIS A 545 -25.59 -51.41 16.78
N ALA A 546 -25.56 -50.27 16.10
CA ALA A 546 -26.51 -49.18 16.30
C ALA A 546 -26.85 -48.57 14.95
N GLU A 547 -28.10 -48.74 14.55
CA GLU A 547 -28.71 -48.20 13.35
C GLU A 547 -28.65 -46.66 13.36
N ALA A 548 -28.14 -46.07 12.30
CA ALA A 548 -28.16 -44.62 12.09
C ALA A 548 -29.47 -44.22 11.39
N PRO A 549 -30.21 -43.21 11.86
CA PRO A 549 -31.37 -42.71 11.14
C PRO A 549 -30.93 -41.94 9.90
N SER A 550 -31.40 -42.43 8.75
CA SER A 550 -31.54 -41.68 7.51
C SER A 550 -32.41 -40.45 7.75
N ASN A 551 -31.86 -39.24 7.67
CA ASN A 551 -32.59 -38.00 7.31
C ASN A 551 -31.68 -36.75 7.40
N ILE A 552 -30.84 -36.53 6.38
CA ILE A 552 -30.31 -35.18 6.04
C ILE A 552 -30.65 -34.82 4.58
N ASN A 553 -30.87 -35.81 3.71
CA ASN A 553 -31.29 -35.58 2.33
C ASN A 553 -32.74 -35.07 2.18
N THR A 554 -33.58 -35.20 3.21
CA THR A 554 -34.99 -34.76 3.16
C THR A 554 -35.13 -33.24 3.27
N ALA A 555 -34.19 -32.56 3.97
CA ALA A 555 -34.21 -31.10 4.11
C ALA A 555 -33.75 -30.38 2.83
N CYS A 556 -32.72 -30.90 2.14
CA CYS A 556 -32.29 -30.35 0.84
C CYS A 556 -33.34 -30.59 -0.26
N TYR A 557 -34.05 -31.72 -0.21
CA TYR A 557 -35.14 -32.00 -1.15
C TYR A 557 -36.36 -31.09 -0.95
N PHE A 558 -36.70 -30.72 0.29
CA PHE A 558 -37.81 -29.79 0.56
C PHE A 558 -37.51 -28.35 0.12
N TYR A 559 -36.25 -27.89 0.26
CA TYR A 559 -35.85 -26.54 -0.14
C TYR A 559 -35.85 -26.36 -1.67
N LEU A 560 -35.48 -27.41 -2.42
CA LEU A 560 -35.52 -27.42 -3.89
C LEU A 560 -36.93 -27.64 -4.46
N LYS A 561 -37.81 -28.41 -3.78
CA LYS A 561 -39.20 -28.62 -4.24
C LYS A 561 -40.07 -27.37 -4.16
N LEU A 562 -39.77 -26.44 -3.24
CA LEU A 562 -40.53 -25.20 -3.07
C LEU A 562 -40.38 -24.20 -4.24
N ASN A 563 -39.47 -24.43 -5.19
CA ASN A 563 -39.29 -23.58 -6.39
C ASN A 563 -39.59 -24.27 -7.73
N ILE A 564 -40.10 -25.51 -7.74
CA ILE A 564 -40.32 -26.32 -8.97
C ILE A 564 -41.69 -26.08 -9.62
N SER A 565 -42.61 -25.33 -8.99
CA SER A 565 -43.98 -25.16 -9.49
C SER A 565 -44.14 -24.25 -10.74
N ASN A 566 -43.06 -23.74 -11.35
CA ASN A 566 -43.15 -22.85 -12.53
C ASN A 566 -42.18 -23.16 -13.69
N LEU A 567 -41.61 -24.37 -13.77
CA LEU A 567 -40.80 -24.81 -14.93
C LEU A 567 -41.58 -24.77 -16.27
N SER A 568 -42.92 -24.72 -16.23
CA SER A 568 -43.78 -24.58 -17.41
C SER A 568 -43.77 -23.18 -18.04
N LYS A 569 -43.21 -22.15 -17.38
CA LYS A 569 -43.18 -20.76 -17.87
C LYS A 569 -41.90 -20.37 -18.62
N ILE A 570 -40.90 -21.25 -18.65
CA ILE A 570 -39.63 -21.01 -19.36
C ILE A 570 -39.82 -21.31 -20.85
N ARG A 571 -39.88 -20.26 -21.68
CA ARG A 571 -40.08 -20.38 -23.14
C ARG A 571 -38.84 -20.82 -23.92
N SER A 572 -37.64 -20.78 -23.32
CA SER A 572 -36.38 -21.14 -23.97
C SER A 572 -36.05 -22.64 -23.78
N PRO A 573 -36.02 -23.45 -24.86
CA PRO A 573 -35.73 -24.89 -24.77
C PRO A 573 -34.30 -25.19 -24.31
N SER A 574 -33.34 -24.31 -24.63
CA SER A 574 -31.93 -24.47 -24.22
C SER A 574 -31.78 -24.29 -22.71
N THR A 575 -32.45 -23.28 -22.15
CA THR A 575 -32.41 -22.97 -20.71
C THR A 575 -33.08 -24.07 -19.89
N LYS A 576 -34.19 -24.63 -20.40
CA LYS A 576 -34.88 -25.75 -19.75
C LYS A 576 -34.03 -27.03 -19.71
N LYS A 577 -33.33 -27.36 -20.82
CA LYS A 577 -32.41 -28.51 -20.89
C LYS A 577 -31.22 -28.37 -19.93
N THR A 578 -30.65 -27.19 -19.80
CA THR A 578 -29.53 -26.95 -18.87
C THR A 578 -29.94 -27.14 -17.42
N ILE A 579 -31.14 -26.68 -17.05
CA ILE A 579 -31.68 -26.81 -15.69
C ILE A 579 -32.07 -28.27 -15.39
N GLU A 580 -32.66 -28.98 -16.35
CA GLU A 580 -32.96 -30.42 -16.20
C GLU A 580 -31.69 -31.28 -16.06
N HIS A 581 -30.58 -30.87 -16.68
CA HIS A 581 -29.30 -31.57 -16.55
C HIS A 581 -28.66 -31.36 -15.17
N LEU A 582 -28.79 -30.16 -14.59
CA LEU A 582 -28.28 -29.82 -13.26
C LEU A 582 -29.07 -30.46 -12.10
N ILE A 583 -30.30 -30.91 -12.35
CA ILE A 583 -31.20 -31.49 -11.34
C ILE A 583 -31.20 -33.03 -11.38
N ASN A 584 -30.54 -33.67 -12.35
CA ASN A 584 -30.49 -35.13 -12.45
C ASN A 584 -29.45 -35.72 -11.47
N PRO A 585 -29.86 -36.47 -10.43
CA PRO A 585 -28.95 -37.03 -9.43
C PRO A 585 -28.01 -38.13 -9.97
N ASN A 586 -28.15 -38.53 -11.23
CA ASN A 586 -27.32 -39.56 -11.89
C ASN A 586 -26.48 -39.02 -13.07
N SER A 587 -26.31 -37.71 -13.23
CA SER A 587 -25.46 -37.16 -14.30
C SER A 587 -23.97 -37.16 -13.91
N ASN A 588 -23.17 -37.87 -14.70
CA ASN A 588 -21.74 -38.08 -14.46
C ASN A 588 -20.97 -36.82 -14.93
N ILE A 589 -20.49 -35.99 -14.01
CA ILE A 589 -19.74 -34.75 -14.30
C ILE A 589 -18.29 -35.13 -14.70
N SER A 590 -18.11 -35.68 -15.89
CA SER A 590 -16.79 -35.98 -16.46
C SER A 590 -16.62 -35.56 -17.93
N SER A 591 -17.53 -34.78 -18.51
CA SER A 591 -17.45 -34.35 -19.91
C SER A 591 -17.74 -32.86 -20.15
N LEU A 592 -17.01 -31.98 -19.46
CA LEU A 592 -16.85 -30.58 -19.87
C LEU A 592 -15.36 -30.21 -19.82
N GLN A 593 -14.65 -30.49 -20.92
CA GLN A 593 -13.29 -30.02 -21.13
C GLN A 593 -13.33 -28.52 -21.50
N ILE A 594 -13.09 -27.65 -20.52
CA ILE A 594 -12.52 -26.33 -20.77
C ILE A 594 -11.04 -26.44 -20.42
N ARG A 595 -10.19 -26.38 -21.44
CA ARG A 595 -8.72 -26.38 -21.30
C ARG A 595 -8.28 -25.09 -20.60
N ALA A 596 -8.04 -25.17 -19.29
CA ALA A 596 -7.11 -24.29 -18.58
C ALA A 596 -5.91 -25.15 -18.15
N LYS A 597 -4.74 -24.83 -18.69
CA LYS A 597 -3.48 -25.53 -18.44
C LYS A 597 -2.96 -25.11 -17.05
N ILE A 598 -3.23 -25.91 -16.03
CA ILE A 598 -2.56 -25.82 -14.73
C ILE A 598 -1.93 -27.19 -14.46
N SER A 599 -0.61 -27.19 -14.25
CA SER A 599 0.19 -28.39 -13.99
C SER A 599 -0.09 -28.94 -12.58
N PRO A 600 -0.24 -30.27 -12.40
CA PRO A 600 -0.59 -30.87 -11.12
C PRO A 600 0.67 -31.19 -10.30
N SER A 601 1.03 -30.30 -9.39
CA SER A 601 1.93 -30.62 -8.28
C SER A 601 1.57 -29.71 -7.11
N HIS A 602 1.23 -30.32 -5.97
CA HIS A 602 0.63 -29.73 -4.76
C HIS A 602 -0.90 -29.69 -4.71
N LEU A 603 -1.53 -30.86 -4.83
CA LEU A 603 -2.82 -31.10 -4.16
C LEU A 603 -2.68 -32.37 -3.33
N VAL A 604 -2.11 -32.24 -2.12
CA VAL A 604 -2.24 -33.28 -1.11
C VAL A 604 -3.67 -33.18 -0.59
N ILE A 605 -4.55 -34.02 -1.13
CA ILE A 605 -5.89 -34.25 -0.56
C ILE A 605 -5.69 -35.06 0.72
N THR A 606 -5.53 -34.37 1.85
CA THR A 606 -5.73 -34.97 3.17
C THR A 606 -7.22 -35.24 3.38
N ALA A 607 -7.51 -36.44 3.87
CA ALA A 607 -8.82 -37.02 4.15
C ALA A 607 -9.93 -36.01 4.53
N THR A 608 -11.09 -36.16 3.89
CA THR A 608 -12.33 -35.40 4.12
C THR A 608 -12.82 -35.55 5.57
N THR A 609 -12.37 -34.67 6.45
CA THR A 609 -13.10 -34.33 7.67
C THR A 609 -14.35 -33.56 7.27
N MET A 610 -15.53 -34.05 7.63
CA MET A 610 -16.79 -33.31 7.47
C MET A 610 -16.61 -31.87 7.99
N PRO A 611 -17.15 -30.83 7.33
CA PRO A 611 -17.07 -29.46 7.84
C PRO A 611 -17.67 -29.35 9.25
N SER A 612 -17.16 -28.45 10.08
CA SER A 612 -17.80 -28.12 11.35
C SER A 612 -19.13 -27.38 11.10
N LEU A 613 -19.99 -27.31 12.12
CA LEU A 613 -21.28 -26.63 12.00
C LEU A 613 -21.11 -25.16 11.56
N ILE A 614 -20.09 -24.48 12.07
CA ILE A 614 -19.80 -23.09 11.72
C ILE A 614 -19.30 -22.96 10.28
N GLN A 615 -18.48 -23.90 9.81
CA GLN A 615 -17.99 -23.90 8.42
C GLN A 615 -19.11 -24.13 7.43
N SER A 616 -20.05 -25.03 7.75
CA SER A 616 -21.24 -25.26 6.93
C SER A 616 -22.12 -24.01 6.88
N ALA A 617 -22.31 -23.31 8.00
CA ALA A 617 -23.06 -22.06 8.05
C ALA A 617 -22.39 -20.96 7.21
N LEU A 618 -21.08 -20.74 7.40
CA LEU A 618 -20.29 -19.77 6.63
C LEU A 618 -20.33 -20.04 5.13
N ALA A 619 -20.23 -21.30 4.72
CA ALA A 619 -20.32 -21.68 3.31
C ALA A 619 -21.71 -21.45 2.72
N LEU A 620 -22.78 -21.80 3.45
CA LEU A 620 -24.15 -21.59 3.01
C LEU A 620 -24.48 -20.10 2.90
N GLU A 621 -24.09 -19.30 3.88
CA GLU A 621 -24.29 -17.84 3.86
C GLU A 621 -23.50 -17.17 2.73
N SER A 622 -22.24 -17.57 2.54
CA SER A 622 -21.41 -17.06 1.43
C SER A 622 -22.03 -17.37 0.08
N LEU A 623 -22.51 -18.61 -0.10
CA LEU A 623 -23.18 -19.03 -1.33
C LEU A 623 -24.49 -18.25 -1.55
N GLY A 624 -25.26 -18.01 -0.49
CA GLY A 624 -26.48 -17.20 -0.54
C GLY A 624 -26.21 -15.76 -0.98
N ASN A 625 -25.17 -15.12 -0.42
CA ASN A 625 -24.77 -13.76 -0.77
C ASN A 625 -24.26 -13.65 -2.21
N LEU A 626 -23.44 -14.62 -2.64
CA LEU A 626 -22.92 -14.65 -4.02
C LEU A 626 -24.04 -14.87 -5.04
N THR A 627 -24.91 -15.87 -4.80
CA THR A 627 -26.00 -16.20 -5.74
C THR A 627 -27.09 -15.13 -5.76
N GLY A 628 -27.48 -14.60 -4.60
CA GLY A 628 -28.44 -13.51 -4.48
C GLY A 628 -27.92 -12.21 -5.12
N GLY A 629 -26.69 -11.82 -4.81
CA GLY A 629 -26.08 -10.61 -5.36
C GLY A 629 -25.84 -10.70 -6.87
N LEU A 630 -25.44 -11.87 -7.40
CA LEU A 630 -25.38 -12.10 -8.85
C LEU A 630 -26.76 -12.01 -9.51
N GLY A 631 -27.80 -12.50 -8.85
CA GLY A 631 -29.19 -12.34 -9.30
C GLY A 631 -29.57 -10.85 -9.43
N PHE A 632 -29.18 -10.03 -8.46
CA PHE A 632 -29.44 -8.59 -8.46
C PHE A 632 -28.64 -7.85 -9.55
N LEU A 633 -27.41 -8.26 -9.82
CA LEU A 633 -26.57 -7.65 -10.85
C LEU A 633 -26.99 -8.04 -12.28
N LEU A 634 -27.19 -9.34 -12.52
CA LEU A 634 -27.38 -9.90 -13.85
C LEU A 634 -28.85 -9.95 -14.29
N ALA A 635 -29.78 -9.98 -13.33
CA ALA A 635 -31.22 -10.04 -13.61
C ALA A 635 -32.04 -9.07 -12.71
N PRO A 636 -31.66 -7.78 -12.58
CA PRO A 636 -32.29 -6.84 -11.65
C PRO A 636 -33.79 -6.66 -11.90
N ARG A 637 -34.23 -6.73 -13.16
CA ARG A 637 -35.64 -6.59 -13.51
C ARG A 637 -36.49 -7.77 -13.03
N LEU A 638 -35.95 -8.97 -13.12
CA LEU A 638 -36.59 -10.18 -12.61
C LEU A 638 -36.63 -10.14 -11.07
N SER A 639 -35.53 -9.78 -10.44
CA SER A 639 -35.44 -9.66 -8.97
C SER A 639 -36.40 -8.59 -8.43
N LEU A 640 -36.46 -7.39 -9.01
CA LEU A 640 -37.42 -6.36 -8.61
C LEU A 640 -38.87 -6.82 -8.76
N SER A 641 -39.20 -7.62 -9.78
CA SER A 641 -40.57 -8.11 -9.97
C SER A 641 -41.08 -9.00 -8.82
N PHE A 642 -40.16 -9.57 -8.01
CA PHE A 642 -40.52 -10.27 -6.78
C PHE A 642 -40.58 -9.34 -5.56
N PHE A 643 -39.89 -8.20 -5.61
CA PHE A 643 -39.72 -7.29 -4.48
C PHE A 643 -40.83 -6.25 -4.39
N VAL A 644 -41.29 -5.70 -5.52
CA VAL A 644 -42.27 -4.61 -5.55
C VAL A 644 -43.70 -5.08 -5.75
N ARG A 645 -44.68 -4.32 -5.23
CA ARG A 645 -46.12 -4.60 -5.42
C ARG A 645 -46.63 -4.23 -6.80
N ASP A 646 -46.07 -3.17 -7.39
CA ASP A 646 -46.47 -2.65 -8.68
C ASP A 646 -45.28 -2.61 -9.64
N SER A 647 -45.49 -3.15 -10.84
CA SER A 647 -44.57 -3.11 -11.97
C SER A 647 -44.17 -1.68 -12.41
N THR A 648 -44.99 -0.67 -12.12
CA THR A 648 -44.68 0.74 -12.40
C THR A 648 -43.47 1.25 -11.61
N LEU A 649 -43.12 0.61 -10.49
CA LEU A 649 -41.97 0.94 -9.65
C LEU A 649 -40.65 0.41 -10.22
N ILE A 650 -40.69 -0.37 -11.31
CA ILE A 650 -39.51 -0.87 -12.03
C ILE A 650 -39.06 0.20 -13.03
N THR A 651 -38.25 1.14 -12.54
CA THR A 651 -37.68 2.25 -13.30
C THR A 651 -36.18 2.02 -13.53
N PRO A 652 -35.53 2.75 -14.45
CA PRO A 652 -34.07 2.70 -14.59
C PRO A 652 -33.34 2.96 -13.25
N LEU A 653 -33.87 3.89 -12.44
CA LEU A 653 -33.30 4.20 -11.13
C LEU A 653 -33.40 3.02 -10.14
N SER A 654 -34.56 2.38 -10.02
CA SER A 654 -34.71 1.23 -9.11
C SER A 654 -33.91 0.01 -9.57
N LEU A 655 -33.73 -0.17 -10.88
CA LEU A 655 -32.83 -1.18 -11.44
C LEU A 655 -31.36 -0.92 -11.06
N SER A 656 -30.88 0.32 -11.23
CA SER A 656 -29.51 0.69 -10.84
C SER A 656 -29.28 0.58 -9.33
N LEU A 657 -30.26 0.98 -8.51
CA LEU A 657 -30.18 0.80 -7.05
C LEU A 657 -30.12 -0.66 -6.65
N LEU A 658 -30.89 -1.54 -7.31
CA LEU A 658 -30.82 -2.97 -7.04
C LEU A 658 -29.48 -3.58 -7.48
N GLN A 659 -28.91 -3.14 -8.61
CA GLN A 659 -27.58 -3.58 -9.04
C GLN A 659 -26.49 -3.14 -8.06
N MET A 660 -26.56 -1.91 -7.55
CA MET A 660 -25.67 -1.44 -6.49
C MET A 660 -25.79 -2.30 -5.22
N LEU A 661 -27.02 -2.64 -4.81
CA LEU A 661 -27.26 -3.57 -3.71
C LEU A 661 -26.70 -4.97 -4.00
N GLY A 662 -26.73 -5.43 -5.25
CA GLY A 662 -26.11 -6.67 -5.70
C GLY A 662 -24.59 -6.69 -5.50
N GLY A 663 -23.91 -5.60 -5.88
CA GLY A 663 -22.47 -5.43 -5.63
C GLY A 663 -22.13 -5.45 -4.14
N ILE A 664 -22.91 -4.74 -3.33
CA ILE A 664 -22.77 -4.73 -1.86
C ILE A 664 -22.96 -6.14 -1.28
N THR A 665 -24.01 -6.86 -1.72
CA THR A 665 -24.30 -8.21 -1.24
C THR A 665 -23.17 -9.20 -1.56
N ILE A 666 -22.56 -9.10 -2.74
CA ILE A 666 -21.37 -9.90 -3.10
C ILE A 666 -20.18 -9.54 -2.22
N ALA A 667 -19.93 -8.25 -1.96
CA ALA A 667 -18.84 -7.83 -1.08
C ALA A 667 -19.01 -8.37 0.36
N LEU A 668 -20.25 -8.49 0.84
CA LEU A 668 -20.55 -9.09 2.15
C LEU A 668 -20.29 -10.61 2.23
N ALA A 669 -20.04 -11.30 1.10
CA ALA A 669 -19.57 -12.68 1.11
C ALA A 669 -18.09 -12.79 1.52
N VAL A 670 -17.27 -11.75 1.30
CA VAL A 670 -15.82 -11.78 1.52
C VAL A 670 -15.47 -12.08 2.98
N PRO A 671 -16.04 -11.41 4.00
CA PRO A 671 -15.75 -11.72 5.40
C PRO A 671 -16.12 -13.15 5.80
N LEU A 672 -17.18 -13.71 5.21
CA LEU A 672 -17.64 -15.08 5.47
C LEU A 672 -16.69 -16.12 4.84
N VAL A 673 -16.23 -15.87 3.62
CA VAL A 673 -15.24 -16.72 2.92
C VAL A 673 -13.89 -16.69 3.63
N VAL A 674 -13.45 -15.52 4.10
CA VAL A 674 -12.20 -15.38 4.89
C VAL A 674 -12.30 -16.12 6.22
N ALA A 675 -13.48 -16.18 6.83
CA ALA A 675 -13.72 -16.87 8.11
C ALA A 675 -13.93 -18.40 7.97
N TYR A 676 -14.13 -18.91 6.75
CA TYR A 676 -14.43 -20.31 6.47
C TYR A 676 -13.29 -21.30 6.84
N PRO A 677 -12.01 -21.06 6.49
CA PRO A 677 -10.94 -22.02 6.79
C PRO A 677 -10.80 -22.31 8.29
N ASP A 678 -10.53 -23.56 8.65
CA ASP A 678 -10.15 -23.97 10.02
C ASP A 678 -8.65 -23.67 10.30
N THR A 679 -8.15 -22.54 9.79
CA THR A 679 -6.80 -22.03 10.07
C THR A 679 -6.86 -21.02 11.23
N PRO A 680 -5.74 -20.74 11.93
CA PRO A 680 -5.72 -19.72 12.97
C PRO A 680 -6.26 -18.36 12.49
N THR A 681 -5.94 -17.99 11.26
CA THR A 681 -6.46 -16.77 10.59
C THR A 681 -7.96 -16.84 10.37
N GLY A 682 -8.48 -17.93 9.78
CA GLY A 682 -9.92 -18.07 9.55
C GLY A 682 -10.73 -18.05 10.85
N VAL A 683 -10.25 -18.75 11.88
CA VAL A 683 -10.85 -18.77 13.23
C VAL A 683 -10.86 -17.38 13.87
N ALA A 684 -9.78 -16.61 13.74
CA ALA A 684 -9.70 -15.25 14.27
C ALA A 684 -10.74 -14.30 13.63
N HIS A 685 -11.07 -14.51 12.36
CA HIS A 685 -12.03 -13.65 11.64
C HIS A 685 -13.50 -14.02 11.87
N ARG A 686 -13.83 -15.23 12.34
CA ARG A 686 -15.22 -15.68 12.54
C ARG A 686 -16.05 -14.75 13.44
N ARG A 687 -15.47 -14.35 14.57
CA ARG A 687 -16.16 -13.51 15.54
C ARG A 687 -16.45 -12.13 14.97
N SER A 688 -15.48 -11.53 14.29
CA SER A 688 -15.64 -10.22 13.65
C SER A 688 -16.68 -10.28 12.52
N ALA A 689 -16.63 -11.29 11.65
CA ALA A 689 -17.59 -11.46 10.57
C ALA A 689 -19.03 -11.58 11.09
N TYR A 690 -19.25 -12.40 12.14
CA TYR A 690 -20.59 -12.58 12.73
C TYR A 690 -21.08 -11.35 13.49
N LEU A 691 -20.21 -10.60 14.16
CA LEU A 691 -20.59 -9.35 14.82
C LEU A 691 -21.02 -8.28 13.82
N THR A 692 -20.22 -8.06 12.77
CA THR A 692 -20.49 -7.02 11.77
C THR A 692 -21.76 -7.32 10.96
N LEU A 693 -21.92 -8.55 10.47
CA LEU A 693 -23.11 -8.93 9.70
C LEU A 693 -24.35 -9.01 10.59
N GLY A 694 -24.22 -9.54 11.80
CA GLY A 694 -25.33 -9.61 12.77
C GLY A 694 -25.84 -8.23 13.20
N ALA A 695 -24.94 -7.24 13.37
CA ALA A 695 -25.36 -5.86 13.66
C ALA A 695 -26.19 -5.26 12.51
N GLY A 696 -25.82 -5.52 11.25
CA GLY A 696 -26.60 -5.11 10.09
C GLY A 696 -27.98 -5.76 10.04
N GLU A 697 -28.04 -7.08 10.24
CA GLU A 697 -29.30 -7.85 10.27
C GLU A 697 -30.23 -7.37 11.40
N ALA A 698 -29.68 -7.08 12.60
CA ALA A 698 -30.43 -6.57 13.75
C ALA A 698 -31.06 -5.18 13.52
N ILE A 699 -30.51 -4.39 12.59
CA ILE A 699 -31.07 -3.10 12.17
C ILE A 699 -32.08 -3.27 11.03
N ILE A 700 -31.74 -4.10 10.03
CA ILE A 700 -32.55 -4.28 8.82
C ILE A 700 -33.87 -5.00 9.11
N VAL A 701 -33.87 -6.01 9.98
CA VAL A 701 -35.08 -6.81 10.28
C VAL A 701 -36.20 -5.94 10.88
N PRO A 702 -35.97 -5.11 11.93
CA PRO A 702 -36.99 -4.19 12.43
C PRO A 702 -37.45 -3.16 11.39
N LEU A 703 -36.53 -2.64 10.56
CA LEU A 703 -36.87 -1.69 9.50
C LEU A 703 -37.81 -2.31 8.45
N MET A 704 -37.51 -3.54 8.01
CA MET A 704 -38.38 -4.27 7.08
C MET A 704 -39.77 -4.52 7.69
N LEU A 705 -39.84 -4.89 8.98
CA LEU A 705 -41.12 -5.10 9.66
C LEU A 705 -41.88 -3.78 9.90
N ALA A 706 -41.18 -2.66 10.11
CA ALA A 706 -41.80 -1.33 10.25
C ALA A 706 -42.47 -0.86 8.95
N TRP A 707 -41.95 -1.24 7.78
CA TRP A 707 -42.58 -0.98 6.48
C TRP A 707 -43.93 -1.67 6.31
N ARG A 708 -44.27 -2.63 7.17
CA ARG A 708 -45.53 -3.41 7.12
C ARG A 708 -46.78 -2.62 7.54
N GLY A 709 -46.63 -1.41 8.07
CA GLY A 709 -47.76 -0.57 8.48
C GLY A 709 -47.84 0.79 7.79
N SER A 710 -46.85 1.12 6.96
CA SER A 710 -46.81 2.41 6.27
C SER A 710 -47.71 2.40 5.04
N GLU A 711 -48.71 3.29 5.01
CA GLU A 711 -49.45 3.58 3.79
C GLU A 711 -48.47 3.93 2.66
N GLY A 712 -48.56 3.22 1.53
CA GLY A 712 -47.67 3.43 0.38
C GLY A 712 -46.38 2.60 0.35
N CYS A 713 -46.23 1.55 1.16
CA CYS A 713 -45.06 0.66 1.07
C CYS A 713 -44.91 0.07 -0.36
N PRO A 714 -43.78 0.31 -1.06
CA PRO A 714 -43.58 -0.14 -2.43
C PRO A 714 -43.31 -1.64 -2.54
N PHE A 715 -43.00 -2.31 -1.43
CA PHE A 715 -42.56 -3.70 -1.38
C PHE A 715 -43.71 -4.69 -1.15
N SER A 716 -43.62 -5.87 -1.79
CA SER A 716 -44.61 -6.94 -1.64
C SER A 716 -44.56 -7.53 -0.23
N ASP A 717 -45.72 -7.92 0.31
CA ASP A 717 -45.77 -8.53 1.64
C ASP A 717 -44.97 -9.83 1.69
N GLY A 718 -44.97 -10.60 0.59
CA GLY A 718 -44.16 -11.81 0.46
C GLY A 718 -42.66 -11.53 0.57
N PHE A 719 -42.17 -10.44 -0.03
CA PHE A 719 -40.77 -10.03 0.09
C PHE A 719 -40.43 -9.54 1.49
N VAL A 720 -41.28 -8.67 2.07
CA VAL A 720 -41.05 -8.10 3.40
C VAL A 720 -41.02 -9.21 4.46
N PHE A 721 -42.00 -10.12 4.45
CA PHE A 721 -42.06 -11.22 5.41
C PHE A 721 -41.03 -12.30 5.14
N GLY A 722 -40.86 -12.72 3.89
CA GLY A 722 -39.90 -13.75 3.51
C GLY A 722 -38.46 -13.31 3.80
N GLY A 723 -38.13 -12.09 3.40
CA GLY A 723 -36.81 -11.49 3.65
C GLY A 723 -36.55 -11.27 5.14
N ALA A 724 -37.49 -10.68 5.88
CA ALA A 724 -37.34 -10.48 7.32
C ALA A 724 -37.22 -11.81 8.08
N GLY A 725 -37.97 -12.84 7.69
CA GLY A 725 -37.89 -14.16 8.30
C GLY A 725 -36.54 -14.85 8.09
N VAL A 726 -36.00 -14.79 6.86
CA VAL A 726 -34.67 -15.35 6.56
C VAL A 726 -33.58 -14.61 7.33
N LEU A 727 -33.59 -13.27 7.29
CA LEU A 727 -32.59 -12.45 7.99
C LEU A 727 -32.69 -12.61 9.51
N ALA A 728 -33.89 -12.69 10.07
CA ALA A 728 -34.09 -12.95 11.49
C ALA A 728 -33.54 -14.32 11.90
N GLY A 729 -33.71 -15.35 11.07
CA GLY A 729 -33.16 -16.69 11.31
C GLY A 729 -31.62 -16.69 11.32
N ILE A 730 -30.99 -16.00 10.36
CA ILE A 730 -29.53 -15.85 10.31
C ILE A 730 -29.03 -15.07 11.52
N CYS A 731 -29.65 -13.93 11.83
CA CYS A 731 -29.30 -13.10 12.98
C CYS A 731 -29.43 -13.87 14.31
N ALA A 732 -30.49 -14.66 14.47
CA ALA A 732 -30.67 -15.51 15.64
C ALA A 732 -29.59 -16.59 15.75
N PHE A 733 -29.20 -17.21 14.63
CA PHE A 733 -28.09 -18.17 14.61
C PHE A 733 -26.76 -17.50 15.00
N ARG A 734 -26.48 -16.29 14.49
CA ARG A 734 -25.27 -15.54 14.89
C ARG A 734 -25.27 -15.21 16.37
N ALA A 735 -26.39 -14.72 16.91
CA ALA A 735 -26.53 -14.42 18.33
C ALA A 735 -26.35 -15.67 19.21
N PHE A 736 -26.88 -16.82 18.77
CA PHE A 736 -26.70 -18.11 19.42
C PHE A 736 -25.22 -18.53 19.43
N VAL A 737 -24.52 -18.44 18.30
CA VAL A 737 -23.10 -18.79 18.24
C VAL A 737 -22.24 -17.82 19.07
N LEU A 738 -22.53 -16.52 19.04
CA LEU A 738 -21.74 -15.51 19.77
C LEU A 738 -21.98 -15.54 21.29
N GLY A 739 -23.22 -15.76 21.73
CA GLY A 739 -23.62 -15.63 23.13
C GLY A 739 -23.83 -16.96 23.87
N VAL A 740 -24.25 -18.02 23.18
CA VAL A 740 -24.65 -19.29 23.82
C VAL A 740 -23.65 -20.41 23.55
N ARG A 741 -23.10 -20.49 22.34
CA ARG A 741 -22.18 -21.56 21.91
C ARG A 741 -20.91 -21.00 21.25
N PRO A 742 -20.13 -20.13 21.92
CA PRO A 742 -18.93 -19.51 21.33
C PRO A 742 -17.84 -20.54 20.96
N GLU A 743 -17.86 -21.72 21.57
CA GLU A 743 -16.94 -22.81 21.22
C GLU A 743 -17.15 -23.35 19.80
N LEU A 744 -18.32 -23.13 19.19
CA LEU A 744 -18.55 -23.47 17.78
C LEU A 744 -17.66 -22.66 16.83
N MET A 745 -17.13 -21.53 17.27
CA MET A 745 -16.21 -20.71 16.47
C MET A 745 -14.79 -21.27 16.41
N GLN A 746 -14.43 -22.22 17.28
CA GLN A 746 -13.06 -22.78 17.37
C GLN A 746 -12.81 -23.83 16.27
N ALA A 747 -11.53 -24.10 15.99
CA ALA A 747 -11.13 -25.11 15.02
C ALA A 747 -11.52 -26.53 15.48
N LYS A 748 -11.83 -27.41 14.51
CA LYS A 748 -12.21 -28.79 14.77
C LYS A 748 -11.01 -29.58 15.33
N GLY A 749 -10.96 -29.76 16.66
CA GLY A 749 -9.87 -30.47 17.36
C GLY A 749 -9.43 -29.83 18.68
N GLY A 750 -9.87 -28.61 18.99
CA GLY A 750 -9.64 -27.97 20.28
C GLY A 750 -10.49 -28.58 21.39
N ARG A 751 -10.09 -29.73 21.94
CA ARG A 751 -10.60 -30.18 23.25
C ARG A 751 -9.98 -29.31 24.35
N LYS A 752 -10.86 -28.82 25.22
CA LYS A 752 -10.64 -28.05 26.45
C LYS A 752 -9.42 -28.55 27.26
N GLY A 753 -8.40 -27.70 27.36
CA GLY A 753 -7.54 -27.62 28.54
C GLY A 753 -7.93 -26.32 29.26
N LEU A 754 -8.76 -26.48 30.29
CA LEU A 754 -9.00 -25.48 31.33
C LEU A 754 -7.82 -25.51 32.30
#